data_AF-A0A811U5I4-F1
#
_entry.id   AF-A0A811U5I4-F1
#
_cell.length_a   1.000
_cell.length_b   1.000
_cell.length_c   1.000
_cell.angle_alpha   90.00
_cell.angle_beta   90.00
_cell.angle_gamma   90.00
#
_symmetry.space_group_name_H-M   'P 1'
#
loop_
_entity.id
_entity.type
_entity.pdbx_description
1 polymer ?
#
loop_
_entity_poly.entity_id
_entity_poly.type
_entity_poly.pdbx_seq_one_letter_code
_entity_poly.pdbx_strand_id
1 'polypeptide(L)'
;MRASRFPLCIDPQLQALHWIRKREARQNLKTLSFTDSDFLKQLEMALMYGYPVLFEDVDDYIDPVIDNVLSKDVQIVSGRKFIVLGDKEVDFDPNFRLYLTTKFANPKFDPAVFAKAMVINYTVTQIGLEDQLLSVVVRSERPDLEQQRESLIAQTSENKQLLQQLEDSLLRELANSTGNMLDNVELIETLENTKTKAAAVSEQLLLSAETSKDIEKLRNGYRPVAVRGAVLFFALSDMSSVNSMYQYALAAYLDVFGYSLRKSVPDTVLAKRLNNIIKTLTENVYCYGCTGFFERHKLLFSFQIATKLAKSGGNLTQAELDFFIKGAITLAKSERACPVKWLTEKGWEDLLKLANDFPEPFGTLPDSLGRLQQEWKEKLMFLRCFRVDRIFRAINEYIVDTMDEFYITPPVISFANIFEQTNCNMPVCFILSAGSDPTNDLMKLADLVGVGMGNFCHISLGQGQEKRNILKKIEAPHPDFRLWITTDPTPAFPIGILQKALKVVTEPPNGLKLNLRSTFFKVRQERLEACSHSAFRPLVYVLAFFHAVVQVGLEMKSKLEFFETYGITERRKYDKLGWNICYDFNESDFDVCLEILTTYLNKVNEATGKVPWNSLKYLIGEVMYGGRVIDDFDRRITRIYMDEYMGDFLFDTFNPFHFYHDENVDYYIPEEDVVLKEDFIAHIDKLPLVNKPDVFGLHPNAEIGYYTQATRSIWSHLIELQPQTGN
;
A
#
# COMPACT_ATOMS: atom_id res chain seq x y z
N MET A 1 -29.18 6.51 27.12
CA MET A 1 -27.80 6.75 26.65
C MET A 1 -27.07 7.59 27.69
N ARG A 2 -25.79 7.32 27.97
CA ARG A 2 -24.99 7.94 29.05
C ARG A 2 -24.20 9.21 28.65
N ALA A 3 -24.24 9.63 27.38
CA ALA A 3 -23.44 10.78 26.91
C ALA A 3 -24.23 12.09 26.99
N SER A 4 -23.68 13.09 27.69
CA SER A 4 -24.26 14.42 27.86
C SER A 4 -24.22 15.25 26.56
N ARG A 5 -23.20 15.07 25.72
CA ARG A 5 -22.97 15.78 24.45
C ARG A 5 -23.07 14.85 23.24
N PHE A 6 -23.23 15.42 22.04
CA PHE A 6 -23.26 14.65 20.80
C PHE A 6 -21.85 14.13 20.42
N PRO A 7 -21.73 12.88 19.94
CA PRO A 7 -20.44 12.29 19.60
C PRO A 7 -19.91 12.76 18.24
N LEU A 8 -18.64 13.15 18.21
CA LEU A 8 -17.81 13.35 17.02
C LEU A 8 -16.82 12.19 16.92
N CYS A 9 -17.01 11.30 15.96
CA CYS A 9 -16.23 10.08 15.81
C CYS A 9 -15.08 10.29 14.82
N ILE A 10 -13.84 10.14 15.28
CA ILE A 10 -12.64 10.07 14.45
C ILE A 10 -12.51 8.63 13.95
N ASP A 11 -12.90 8.37 12.70
CA ASP A 11 -13.12 7.02 12.16
C ASP A 11 -12.48 6.85 10.77
N PRO A 12 -11.15 6.74 10.67
CA PRO A 12 -10.46 6.61 9.39
C PRO A 12 -10.78 5.32 8.62
N GLN A 13 -11.26 4.28 9.31
CA GLN A 13 -11.64 2.99 8.71
C GLN A 13 -13.15 2.82 8.48
N LEU A 14 -13.96 3.85 8.76
CA LEU A 14 -15.41 3.89 8.52
C LEU A 14 -16.22 2.84 9.30
N GLN A 15 -15.70 2.32 10.42
CA GLN A 15 -16.42 1.31 11.21
C GLN A 15 -17.61 1.91 11.96
N ALA A 16 -17.39 3.04 12.64
CA ALA A 16 -18.43 3.76 13.37
C ALA A 16 -19.51 4.24 12.40
N LEU A 17 -19.10 4.72 11.22
CA LEU A 17 -20.02 5.13 10.16
C LEU A 17 -21.00 4.02 9.79
N HIS A 18 -20.48 2.84 9.41
CA HIS A 18 -21.32 1.70 9.04
C HIS A 18 -22.18 1.20 10.20
N TRP A 19 -21.64 1.22 11.42
CA TRP A 19 -22.38 0.82 12.61
C TRP A 19 -23.54 1.77 12.93
N ILE A 20 -23.33 3.08 12.89
CA ILE A 20 -24.37 4.10 13.11
C ILE A 20 -25.47 3.94 12.05
N ARG A 21 -25.08 3.82 10.76
CA ARG A 21 -26.02 3.59 9.66
C ARG A 21 -26.87 2.34 9.91
N LYS A 22 -26.26 1.22 10.29
CA LYS A 22 -26.98 -0.04 10.55
C LYS A 22 -27.89 0.05 11.79
N ARG A 23 -27.44 0.72 12.85
CA ARG A 23 -28.17 0.86 14.12
C ARG A 23 -29.40 1.75 13.97
N GLU A 24 -29.23 2.91 13.35
CA GLU A 24 -30.26 3.95 13.26
C GLU A 24 -31.08 3.84 11.96
N ALA A 25 -30.82 2.85 11.09
CA ALA A 25 -31.59 2.60 9.86
C ALA A 25 -33.10 2.48 10.10
N ARG A 26 -33.51 1.87 11.22
CA ARG A 26 -34.93 1.71 11.59
C ARG A 26 -35.59 3.02 12.05
N GLN A 27 -34.80 4.04 12.38
CA GLN A 27 -35.26 5.34 12.91
C GLN A 27 -35.24 6.45 11.85
N ASN A 28 -35.18 6.12 10.55
CA ASN A 28 -35.11 7.07 9.44
C ASN A 28 -33.89 8.02 9.50
N LEU A 29 -32.69 7.45 9.67
CA LEU A 29 -31.43 8.20 9.66
C LEU A 29 -31.27 9.08 8.42
N LYS A 30 -31.00 10.38 8.64
CA LYS A 30 -30.62 11.32 7.59
C LYS A 30 -29.10 11.47 7.54
N THR A 31 -28.55 11.21 6.37
CA THR A 31 -27.11 11.33 6.12
C THR A 31 -26.86 12.63 5.35
N LEU A 32 -26.08 13.54 5.93
CA LEU A 32 -25.84 14.90 5.43
C LEU A 32 -24.34 15.19 5.32
N SER A 33 -23.97 16.14 4.47
CA SER A 33 -22.67 16.79 4.49
C SER A 33 -22.82 18.31 4.60
N PHE A 34 -21.86 19.00 5.21
CA PHE A 34 -21.86 20.47 5.29
C PHE A 34 -21.73 21.15 3.91
N THR A 35 -21.32 20.40 2.88
CA THR A 35 -21.26 20.89 1.50
C THR A 35 -22.63 20.91 0.80
N ASP A 36 -23.64 20.25 1.36
CA ASP A 36 -24.93 20.09 0.69
C ASP A 36 -25.79 21.34 0.82
N SER A 37 -26.25 21.93 -0.29
CA SER A 37 -27.02 23.19 -0.26
C SER A 37 -28.31 23.15 0.58
N ASP A 38 -28.88 21.96 0.79
CA ASP A 38 -30.12 21.76 1.54
C ASP A 38 -29.91 21.19 2.96
N PHE A 39 -28.67 21.10 3.46
CA PHE A 39 -28.40 20.47 4.76
C PHE A 39 -29.18 21.14 5.90
N LEU A 40 -29.30 22.47 5.89
CA LEU A 40 -30.04 23.23 6.91
C LEU A 40 -31.53 22.86 6.95
N LYS A 41 -32.19 22.78 5.79
CA LYS A 41 -33.61 22.39 5.71
C LYS A 41 -33.83 20.96 6.22
N GLN A 42 -32.94 20.05 5.86
CA GLN A 42 -33.04 18.66 6.30
C GLN A 42 -32.79 18.53 7.81
N LEU A 43 -31.87 19.35 8.36
CA LEU A 43 -31.63 19.43 9.80
C LEU A 43 -32.83 20.03 10.55
N GLU A 44 -33.46 21.09 10.03
CA GLU A 44 -34.70 21.67 10.57
C GLU A 44 -35.79 20.60 10.68
N MET A 45 -36.04 19.85 9.60
CA MET A 45 -37.02 18.76 9.61
C MET A 45 -36.64 17.66 10.61
N ALA A 46 -35.37 17.29 10.70
CA ALA A 46 -34.93 16.25 11.62
C ALA A 46 -35.09 16.64 13.09
N LEU A 47 -34.85 17.92 13.43
CA LEU A 47 -35.08 18.46 14.77
C LEU A 47 -36.57 18.44 15.16
N MET A 48 -37.45 18.81 14.23
CA MET A 48 -38.91 18.83 14.46
C MET A 48 -39.51 17.43 14.60
N TYR A 49 -39.05 16.47 13.81
CA TYR A 49 -39.61 15.10 13.78
C TYR A 49 -38.79 14.10 14.62
N GLY A 50 -37.70 14.54 15.25
CA GLY A 50 -36.83 13.68 16.06
C GLY A 50 -36.04 12.64 15.25
N TYR A 51 -35.80 12.87 13.96
CA TYR A 51 -35.02 11.95 13.14
C TYR A 51 -33.53 12.03 13.50
N PRO A 52 -32.81 10.90 13.58
CA PRO A 52 -31.38 10.92 13.80
C PRO A 52 -30.67 11.48 12.55
N VAL A 53 -29.64 12.30 12.78
CA VAL A 53 -28.82 12.91 11.73
C VAL A 53 -27.38 12.45 11.89
N LEU A 54 -26.75 12.09 10.77
CA LEU A 54 -25.34 11.76 10.65
C LEU A 54 -24.68 12.71 9.66
N PHE A 55 -23.75 13.52 10.15
CA PHE A 55 -22.84 14.28 9.28
C PHE A 55 -21.63 13.42 8.91
N GLU A 56 -21.44 13.24 7.60
CA GLU A 56 -20.31 12.49 7.03
C GLU A 56 -19.23 13.44 6.52
N ASP A 57 -17.99 12.96 6.55
CA ASP A 57 -16.82 13.68 6.04
C ASP A 57 -16.69 15.07 6.65
N VAL A 58 -16.80 15.14 7.98
CA VAL A 58 -16.57 16.38 8.72
C VAL A 58 -15.07 16.66 8.72
N ASP A 59 -14.67 17.64 7.93
CA ASP A 59 -13.29 18.12 7.84
C ASP A 59 -12.99 19.08 9.01
N ASP A 60 -12.00 19.96 8.88
CA ASP A 60 -11.64 20.95 9.91
C ASP A 60 -12.70 22.06 10.09
N TYR A 61 -13.69 22.15 9.18
CA TYR A 61 -14.75 23.14 9.21
C TYR A 61 -16.08 22.54 9.65
N ILE A 62 -16.60 23.05 10.77
CA ILE A 62 -17.97 22.81 11.24
C ILE A 62 -18.70 24.14 11.15
N ASP A 63 -19.83 24.15 10.43
CA ASP A 63 -20.62 25.37 10.26
C ASP A 63 -21.15 25.88 11.62
N PRO A 64 -20.81 27.12 12.03
CA PRO A 64 -21.26 27.67 13.31
C PRO A 64 -22.78 27.72 13.48
N VAL A 65 -23.56 27.66 12.39
CA VAL A 65 -25.03 27.64 12.44
C VAL A 65 -25.57 26.49 13.29
N ILE A 66 -24.84 25.37 13.39
CA ILE A 66 -25.25 24.21 14.19
C ILE A 66 -24.72 24.25 15.64
N ASP A 67 -24.04 25.32 16.07
CA ASP A 67 -23.43 25.41 17.40
C ASP A 67 -24.45 25.25 18.53
N ASN A 68 -25.62 25.89 18.41
CA ASN A 68 -26.70 25.80 19.39
C ASN A 68 -27.29 24.38 19.48
N VAL A 69 -27.28 23.65 18.36
CA VAL A 69 -27.69 22.24 18.34
C VAL A 69 -26.60 21.39 19.02
N LEU A 70 -25.32 21.59 18.69
CA LEU A 70 -24.21 20.84 19.27
C LEU A 70 -24.12 21.00 20.80
N SER A 71 -24.30 22.24 21.29
CA SER A 71 -24.31 22.56 22.72
C SER A 71 -25.59 22.13 23.45
N LYS A 72 -26.63 21.70 22.72
CA LYS A 72 -27.97 21.40 23.23
C LYS A 72 -28.59 22.58 23.98
N ASP A 73 -28.47 23.79 23.43
CA ASP A 73 -29.06 25.00 24.00
C ASP A 73 -30.58 25.05 23.74
N VAL A 74 -31.33 24.16 24.41
CA VAL A 74 -32.79 24.04 24.30
C VAL A 74 -33.45 25.06 25.20
N GLN A 75 -34.18 26.00 24.61
CA GLN A 75 -34.96 26.98 25.34
C GLN A 75 -36.38 26.46 25.60
N ILE A 76 -36.87 26.67 26.82
CA ILE A 76 -38.21 26.26 27.25
C ILE A 76 -39.01 27.52 27.58
N VAL A 77 -39.94 27.88 26.70
CA VAL A 77 -40.84 29.04 26.90
C VAL A 77 -42.28 28.54 26.84
N SER A 78 -43.05 28.76 27.90
CA SER A 78 -44.47 28.39 27.98
C SER A 78 -44.77 26.91 27.65
N GLY A 79 -43.85 26.00 28.00
CA GLY A 79 -43.97 24.56 27.74
C GLY A 79 -43.53 24.09 26.34
N ARG A 80 -43.28 25.03 25.40
CA ARG A 80 -42.68 24.74 24.09
C ARG A 80 -41.16 24.65 24.22
N LYS A 81 -40.56 23.59 23.67
CA LYS A 81 -39.10 23.39 23.61
C LYS A 81 -38.63 23.69 22.19
N PHE A 82 -37.75 24.67 22.03
CA PHE A 82 -37.19 25.03 20.73
C PHE A 82 -35.68 25.30 20.81
N ILE A 83 -35.01 25.18 19.68
CA ILE A 83 -33.60 25.56 19.49
C ILE A 83 -33.55 26.61 18.38
N VAL A 84 -32.69 27.62 18.55
CA VAL A 84 -32.41 28.62 17.52
C VAL A 84 -31.35 28.08 16.56
N LEU A 85 -31.72 27.85 15.31
CA LEU A 85 -30.82 27.43 14.23
C LEU A 85 -30.60 28.62 13.27
N GLY A 86 -29.43 29.26 13.36
CA GLY A 86 -29.17 30.52 12.65
C GLY A 86 -30.13 31.62 13.13
N ASP A 87 -31.04 32.05 12.26
CA ASP A 87 -32.02 33.10 12.55
C ASP A 87 -33.44 32.56 12.85
N LYS A 88 -33.63 31.23 12.85
CA LYS A 88 -34.95 30.60 12.98
C LYS A 88 -35.09 29.81 14.28
N GLU A 89 -36.26 29.90 14.89
CA GLU A 89 -36.68 29.03 16.00
C GLU A 89 -37.28 27.72 15.45
N VAL A 90 -36.69 26.59 15.84
CA VAL A 90 -37.12 25.26 15.41
C VAL A 90 -37.55 24.44 16.62
N ASP A 91 -38.72 23.81 16.54
CA ASP A 91 -39.21 22.93 17.60
C ASP A 91 -38.27 21.73 17.79
N PHE A 92 -37.96 21.42 19.06
CA PHE A 92 -36.99 20.39 19.42
C PHE A 92 -37.68 19.13 19.96
N ASP A 93 -37.56 18.02 19.22
CA ASP A 93 -38.00 16.71 19.70
C ASP A 93 -36.94 16.05 20.63
N PRO A 94 -37.32 15.59 21.84
CA PRO A 94 -36.39 14.95 22.76
C PRO A 94 -35.72 13.66 22.26
N ASN A 95 -36.27 13.00 21.23
CA ASN A 95 -35.70 11.79 20.64
C ASN A 95 -34.60 12.08 19.61
N PHE A 96 -34.41 13.35 19.22
CA PHE A 96 -33.41 13.76 18.26
C PHE A 96 -32.00 13.33 18.66
N ARG A 97 -31.24 12.81 17.68
CA ARG A 97 -29.85 12.38 17.85
C ARG A 97 -29.00 12.94 16.72
N LEU A 98 -27.81 13.41 17.08
CA LEU A 98 -26.82 13.90 16.13
C LEU A 98 -25.53 13.10 16.27
N TYR A 99 -24.97 12.71 15.13
CA TYR A 99 -23.67 12.05 15.02
C TYR A 99 -22.82 12.81 14.01
N LEU A 100 -21.54 12.98 14.33
CA LEU A 100 -20.57 13.52 13.38
C LEU A 100 -19.46 12.49 13.17
N THR A 101 -18.98 12.35 11.95
CA THR A 101 -17.91 11.40 11.60
C THR A 101 -16.86 12.07 10.71
N THR A 102 -15.59 11.78 10.96
CA THR A 102 -14.48 12.23 10.12
C THR A 102 -13.61 11.06 9.68
N LYS A 103 -13.11 11.13 8.45
CA LYS A 103 -12.19 10.13 7.86
C LYS A 103 -10.73 10.42 8.16
N PHE A 104 -10.41 11.61 8.64
CA PHE A 104 -9.03 11.96 8.98
C PHE A 104 -8.64 11.27 10.29
N ALA A 105 -7.49 10.60 10.30
CA ALA A 105 -6.97 9.97 11.51
C ALA A 105 -6.51 11.00 12.55
N ASN A 106 -6.10 12.20 12.10
CA ASN A 106 -5.64 13.29 12.95
C ASN A 106 -6.22 14.65 12.48
N PRO A 107 -7.53 14.88 12.68
CA PRO A 107 -8.20 16.13 12.31
C PRO A 107 -7.77 17.29 13.22
N LYS A 108 -7.67 18.50 12.69
CA LYS A 108 -7.26 19.68 13.45
C LYS A 108 -8.49 20.50 13.84
N PHE A 109 -9.18 20.04 14.87
CA PHE A 109 -10.34 20.76 15.40
C PHE A 109 -9.94 21.93 16.31
N ASP A 110 -10.71 23.02 16.24
CA ASP A 110 -10.60 24.13 17.19
C ASP A 110 -10.95 23.65 18.62
N PRO A 111 -10.26 24.12 19.68
CA PRO A 111 -10.59 23.82 21.08
C PRO A 111 -12.08 23.99 21.44
N ALA A 112 -12.79 24.92 20.80
CA ALA A 112 -14.23 25.13 21.01
C ALA A 112 -15.07 23.90 20.64
N VAL A 113 -14.64 23.10 19.66
CA VAL A 113 -15.35 21.87 19.25
C VAL A 113 -15.31 20.83 20.37
N PHE A 114 -14.18 20.67 21.08
CA PHE A 114 -14.05 19.76 22.21
C PHE A 114 -14.92 20.17 23.42
N ALA A 115 -15.26 21.46 23.52
CA ALA A 115 -16.19 21.96 24.53
C ALA A 115 -17.66 21.69 24.16
N LYS A 116 -18.00 21.59 22.87
CA LYS A 116 -19.38 21.43 22.39
C LYS A 116 -19.74 19.98 22.08
N ALA A 117 -18.83 19.20 21.50
CA ALA A 117 -19.01 17.81 21.13
C ALA A 117 -18.13 16.88 21.96
N MET A 118 -18.55 15.61 22.08
CA MET A 118 -17.74 14.55 22.68
C MET A 118 -16.93 13.86 21.59
N VAL A 119 -15.62 14.10 21.56
CA VAL A 119 -14.74 13.47 20.58
C VAL A 119 -14.44 12.02 20.99
N ILE A 120 -14.74 11.08 20.11
CA ILE A 120 -14.50 9.65 20.31
C ILE A 120 -13.52 9.19 19.23
N ASN A 121 -12.38 8.64 19.67
CA ASN A 121 -11.40 8.08 18.75
C ASN A 121 -11.77 6.61 18.42
N TYR A 122 -12.16 6.37 17.16
CA TYR A 122 -12.42 5.04 16.59
C TYR A 122 -11.25 4.50 15.78
N THR A 123 -10.08 5.12 15.88
CA THR A 123 -8.86 4.58 15.26
C THR A 123 -8.59 3.19 15.79
N VAL A 124 -8.47 2.24 14.85
CA VAL A 124 -8.25 0.84 15.16
C VAL A 124 -6.88 0.66 15.83
N THR A 125 -6.87 0.07 17.03
CA THR A 125 -5.64 -0.30 17.74
C THR A 125 -5.23 -1.73 17.39
N GLN A 126 -3.95 -2.08 17.58
CA GLN A 126 -3.45 -3.43 17.31
C GLN A 126 -4.21 -4.51 18.09
N ILE A 127 -4.43 -4.28 19.39
CA ILE A 127 -5.18 -5.20 20.26
C ILE A 127 -6.65 -5.27 19.85
N GLY A 128 -7.27 -4.13 19.51
CA GLY A 128 -8.67 -4.09 19.08
C GLY A 128 -8.89 -4.85 17.77
N LEU A 129 -7.99 -4.70 16.80
CA LEU A 129 -8.05 -5.45 15.55
C LEU A 129 -7.77 -6.93 15.75
N GLU A 130 -6.81 -7.28 16.60
CA GLU A 130 -6.52 -8.67 16.96
C GLU A 130 -7.78 -9.37 17.48
N ASP A 131 -8.52 -8.78 18.42
CA ASP A 131 -9.74 -9.37 18.93
C ASP A 131 -10.87 -9.44 17.88
N GLN A 132 -10.92 -8.46 16.96
CA GLN A 132 -11.84 -8.49 15.82
C GLN A 132 -11.51 -9.65 14.87
N LEU A 133 -10.25 -9.79 14.47
CA LEU A 133 -9.78 -10.86 13.60
C LEU A 133 -9.90 -12.22 14.26
N LEU A 134 -9.68 -12.32 15.57
CA LEU A 134 -9.90 -13.55 16.32
C LEU A 134 -11.34 -14.02 16.21
N SER A 135 -12.29 -13.10 16.31
CA SER A 135 -13.72 -13.41 16.14
C SER A 135 -14.02 -13.86 14.71
N VAL A 136 -13.33 -13.32 13.69
CA VAL A 136 -13.46 -13.77 12.29
C VAL A 136 -12.90 -15.17 12.08
N VAL A 137 -11.71 -15.47 12.62
CA VAL A 137 -11.08 -16.80 12.53
C VAL A 137 -11.96 -17.85 13.20
N VAL A 138 -12.40 -17.57 14.43
CA VAL A 138 -13.19 -18.52 15.23
C VAL A 138 -14.55 -18.73 14.58
N ARG A 139 -15.19 -17.68 14.05
CA ARG A 139 -16.44 -17.83 13.28
C ARG A 139 -16.28 -18.71 12.04
N SER A 140 -15.12 -18.68 11.39
CA SER A 140 -14.85 -19.49 10.20
C SER A 140 -14.51 -20.96 10.54
N GLU A 141 -13.73 -21.19 11.60
CA GLU A 141 -13.23 -22.53 11.94
C GLU A 141 -14.16 -23.28 12.93
N ARG A 142 -14.77 -22.56 13.87
CA ARG A 142 -15.64 -23.07 14.95
C ARG A 142 -16.86 -22.15 15.14
N PRO A 143 -17.79 -22.10 14.17
CA PRO A 143 -18.99 -21.26 14.26
C PRO A 143 -19.86 -21.59 15.47
N ASP A 144 -19.82 -22.84 15.94
CA ASP A 144 -20.51 -23.30 17.15
C ASP A 144 -20.04 -22.56 18.41
N LEU A 145 -18.73 -22.37 18.58
CA LEU A 145 -18.17 -21.65 19.73
C LEU A 145 -18.52 -20.16 19.68
N GLU A 146 -18.51 -19.54 18.51
CA GLU A 146 -18.85 -18.11 18.38
C GLU A 146 -20.35 -17.88 18.62
N GLN A 147 -21.23 -18.76 18.16
CA GLN A 147 -22.67 -18.68 18.44
C GLN A 147 -22.97 -18.86 19.94
N GLN A 148 -22.30 -19.80 20.60
CA GLN A 148 -22.42 -19.99 22.05
C GLN A 148 -21.98 -18.73 22.81
N ARG A 149 -20.87 -18.11 22.40
CA ARG A 149 -20.39 -16.84 22.97
C ARG A 149 -21.41 -15.71 22.78
N GLU A 150 -21.92 -15.52 21.56
CA GLU A 150 -22.90 -14.47 21.26
C GLU A 150 -24.19 -14.66 22.07
N SER A 151 -24.67 -15.90 22.19
CA SER A 151 -25.84 -16.24 23.01
C SER A 151 -25.58 -15.99 24.50
N LEU A 152 -24.43 -16.39 25.02
CA LEU A 152 -24.05 -16.19 26.42
C LEU A 152 -23.92 -14.69 26.76
N ILE A 153 -23.36 -13.88 25.85
CA ILE A 153 -23.27 -12.42 26.02
C ILE A 153 -24.67 -11.79 26.04
N ALA A 154 -25.56 -12.20 25.14
CA ALA A 154 -26.93 -11.71 25.11
C ALA A 154 -27.68 -12.04 26.41
N GLN A 155 -27.62 -13.30 26.86
CA GLN A 155 -28.21 -13.75 28.12
C GLN A 155 -27.60 -13.05 29.34
N THR A 156 -26.28 -12.86 29.37
CA THR A 156 -25.60 -12.14 30.47
C THR A 156 -26.05 -10.68 30.52
N SER A 157 -26.24 -10.02 29.37
CA SER A 157 -26.74 -8.64 29.31
C SER A 157 -28.18 -8.55 29.80
N GLU A 158 -29.05 -9.47 29.38
CA GLU A 158 -30.45 -9.55 29.81
C GLU A 158 -30.54 -9.81 31.32
N ASN A 159 -29.76 -10.78 31.83
CA ASN A 159 -29.70 -11.09 33.26
C ASN A 159 -29.18 -9.93 34.10
N LYS A 160 -28.18 -9.17 33.62
CA LYS A 160 -27.71 -7.95 34.30
C LYS A 160 -28.78 -6.86 34.34
N GLN A 161 -29.51 -6.66 33.24
CA GLN A 161 -30.62 -5.69 33.21
C GLN A 161 -31.74 -6.12 34.14
N LEU A 162 -32.10 -7.41 34.13
CA LEU A 162 -33.13 -7.96 35.01
C LEU A 162 -32.74 -7.82 36.48
N LEU A 163 -31.48 -8.12 36.84
CA LEU A 163 -30.99 -7.94 38.21
C LEU A 163 -31.13 -6.48 38.65
N GLN A 164 -30.71 -5.53 37.81
CA GLN A 164 -30.85 -4.10 38.11
C GLN A 164 -32.32 -3.69 38.25
N GLN A 165 -33.22 -4.19 37.41
CA GLN A 165 -34.66 -3.93 37.52
C GLN A 165 -35.26 -4.51 38.81
N LEU A 166 -34.84 -5.71 39.21
CA LEU A 166 -35.27 -6.35 40.46
C LEU A 166 -34.78 -5.54 41.67
N GLU A 167 -33.54 -5.06 41.66
CA GLU A 167 -32.99 -4.18 42.70
C GLU A 167 -33.72 -2.84 42.77
N ASP A 168 -33.95 -2.17 41.64
CA ASP A 168 -34.69 -0.91 41.55
C ASP A 168 -36.15 -1.09 42.01
N SER A 169 -36.77 -2.23 41.70
CA SER A 169 -38.12 -2.58 42.16
C SER A 169 -38.15 -2.79 43.67
N LEU A 170 -37.16 -3.51 44.23
CA LEU A 170 -36.98 -3.71 45.67
C LEU A 170 -36.86 -2.37 46.41
N LEU A 171 -36.03 -1.46 45.90
CA LEU A 171 -35.84 -0.13 46.46
C LEU A 171 -37.10 0.73 46.37
N ARG A 172 -37.85 0.63 45.26
CA ARG A 172 -39.10 1.36 45.07
C ARG A 172 -40.20 0.87 46.00
N GLU A 173 -40.36 -0.44 46.15
CA GLU A 173 -41.32 -1.07 47.08
C GLU A 173 -41.03 -0.64 48.53
N LEU A 174 -39.75 -0.65 48.94
CA LEU A 174 -39.31 -0.18 50.27
C LEU A 174 -39.50 1.33 50.48
N ALA A 175 -39.30 2.15 49.44
CA ALA A 175 -39.45 3.61 49.53
C ALA A 175 -40.91 4.06 49.54
N ASN A 176 -41.80 3.34 48.83
CA ASN A 176 -43.22 3.67 48.73
C ASN A 176 -44.04 3.12 49.91
N SER A 177 -43.53 2.14 50.67
CA SER A 177 -44.23 1.62 51.83
C SER A 177 -44.28 2.66 52.96
N THR A 178 -45.45 3.26 53.16
CA THR A 178 -45.74 4.17 54.27
C THR A 178 -46.69 3.47 55.26
N GLY A 179 -46.17 3.03 56.41
CA GLY A 179 -46.92 2.26 57.42
C GLY A 179 -46.05 1.24 58.17
N ASN A 180 -46.65 0.47 59.08
CA ASN A 180 -45.95 -0.58 59.84
C ASN A 180 -45.60 -1.75 58.91
N MET A 181 -44.32 -1.88 58.54
CA MET A 181 -43.83 -2.81 57.51
C MET A 181 -44.04 -4.29 57.85
N LEU A 182 -44.27 -4.62 59.12
CA LEU A 182 -44.45 -6.00 59.59
C LEU A 182 -45.87 -6.55 59.33
N ASP A 183 -46.85 -5.69 59.11
CA ASP A 183 -48.26 -6.11 58.95
C ASP A 183 -48.68 -6.26 57.48
N ASN A 184 -47.83 -5.83 56.54
CA ASN A 184 -48.12 -5.91 55.10
C ASN A 184 -47.63 -7.23 54.50
N VAL A 185 -48.46 -8.27 54.61
CA VAL A 185 -48.16 -9.63 54.14
C VAL A 185 -47.87 -9.67 52.64
N GLU A 186 -48.57 -8.87 51.83
CA GLU A 186 -48.35 -8.80 50.37
C GLU A 186 -46.96 -8.22 50.04
N LEU A 187 -46.51 -7.21 50.78
CA LEU A 187 -45.17 -6.63 50.62
C LEU A 187 -44.07 -7.64 51.01
N ILE A 188 -44.28 -8.41 52.07
CA ILE A 188 -43.30 -9.43 52.51
C ILE A 188 -43.18 -10.52 51.43
N GLU A 189 -44.30 -10.99 50.88
CA GLU A 189 -44.31 -12.02 49.84
C GLU A 189 -43.68 -11.52 48.52
N THR A 190 -43.93 -10.27 48.10
CA THR A 190 -43.29 -9.70 46.90
C THR A 190 -41.79 -9.46 47.11
N LEU A 191 -41.36 -9.03 48.30
CA LEU A 191 -39.94 -8.88 48.65
C LEU A 191 -39.21 -10.23 48.64
N GLU A 192 -39.83 -11.28 49.18
CA GLU A 192 -39.25 -12.63 49.21
C GLU A 192 -39.17 -13.25 47.80
N ASN A 193 -40.19 -13.07 46.97
CA ASN A 193 -40.19 -13.45 45.56
C ASN A 193 -39.14 -12.68 44.72
N THR A 194 -38.96 -11.39 44.98
CA THR A 194 -37.95 -10.57 44.28
C THR A 194 -36.55 -10.97 44.70
N LYS A 195 -36.34 -11.23 46.00
CA LYS A 195 -35.06 -11.70 46.56
C LYS A 195 -34.66 -13.08 46.03
N THR A 196 -35.58 -14.04 45.99
CA THR A 196 -35.31 -15.38 45.46
C THR A 196 -34.99 -15.36 43.97
N LYS A 197 -35.73 -14.58 43.16
CA LYS A 197 -35.40 -14.36 41.74
C LYS A 197 -34.05 -13.68 41.55
N ALA A 198 -33.73 -12.66 42.34
CA ALA A 198 -32.44 -11.98 42.28
C ALA A 198 -31.27 -12.93 42.63
N ALA A 199 -31.45 -13.79 43.64
CA ALA A 199 -30.45 -14.80 44.00
C ALA A 199 -30.22 -15.81 42.87
N ALA A 200 -31.29 -16.31 42.23
CA ALA A 200 -31.19 -17.23 41.10
C ALA A 200 -30.48 -16.59 39.88
N VAL A 201 -30.80 -15.33 39.54
CA VAL A 201 -30.14 -14.59 38.47
C VAL A 201 -28.66 -14.35 38.80
N SER A 202 -28.34 -14.03 40.05
CA SER A 202 -26.96 -13.85 40.53
C SER A 202 -26.14 -15.14 40.39
N GLU A 203 -26.69 -16.29 40.77
CA GLU A 203 -26.05 -17.59 40.59
C GLU A 203 -25.82 -17.92 39.10
N GLN A 204 -26.82 -17.67 38.25
CA GLN A 204 -26.68 -17.86 36.80
C GLN A 204 -25.61 -16.96 36.19
N LEU A 205 -25.44 -15.72 36.70
CA LEU A 205 -24.36 -14.82 36.29
C LEU A 205 -22.97 -15.35 36.69
N LEU A 206 -22.83 -16.02 37.83
CA LEU A 206 -21.59 -16.68 38.26
C LEU A 206 -21.24 -17.85 37.34
N LEU A 207 -22.19 -18.73 37.05
CA LEU A 207 -22.01 -19.87 36.12
C LEU A 207 -21.67 -19.39 34.70
N SER A 208 -22.33 -18.32 34.24
CA SER A 208 -22.05 -17.70 32.94
C SER A 208 -20.64 -17.11 32.89
N ALA A 209 -20.13 -16.57 34.01
CA ALA A 209 -18.77 -16.06 34.09
C ALA A 209 -17.71 -17.17 34.00
N GLU A 210 -17.94 -18.33 34.59
CA GLU A 210 -17.05 -19.49 34.46
C GLU A 210 -17.07 -20.07 33.05
N THR A 211 -18.26 -20.24 32.47
CA THR A 211 -18.43 -20.70 31.08
C THR A 211 -17.75 -19.75 30.09
N SER A 212 -17.84 -18.44 30.32
CA SER A 212 -17.17 -17.42 29.51
C SER A 212 -15.64 -17.56 29.57
N LYS A 213 -15.06 -17.90 30.73
CA LYS A 213 -13.62 -18.15 30.84
C LYS A 213 -13.19 -19.37 30.03
N ASP A 214 -13.97 -20.43 30.02
CA ASP A 214 -13.62 -21.65 29.26
C ASP A 214 -13.77 -21.45 27.75
N ILE A 215 -14.80 -20.73 27.32
CA ILE A 215 -14.93 -20.28 25.92
C ILE A 215 -13.72 -19.44 25.53
N GLU A 216 -13.29 -18.51 26.38
CA GLU A 216 -12.15 -17.64 26.08
C GLU A 216 -10.83 -18.43 26.01
N LYS A 217 -10.63 -19.48 26.82
CA LYS A 217 -9.47 -20.38 26.70
C LYS A 217 -9.44 -21.08 25.32
N LEU A 218 -10.57 -21.62 24.87
CA LEU A 218 -10.67 -22.27 23.56
C LEU A 218 -10.43 -21.27 22.41
N ARG A 219 -11.02 -20.08 22.53
CA ARG A 219 -10.87 -18.98 21.58
C ARG A 219 -9.41 -18.53 21.46
N ASN A 220 -8.72 -18.39 22.59
CA ASN A 220 -7.31 -17.99 22.63
C ASN A 220 -6.37 -18.98 21.92
N GLY A 221 -6.78 -20.24 21.72
CA GLY A 221 -6.03 -21.18 20.88
C GLY A 221 -5.83 -20.69 19.44
N TYR A 222 -6.75 -19.87 18.91
CA TYR A 222 -6.70 -19.30 17.56
C TYR A 222 -6.02 -17.92 17.50
N ARG A 223 -5.69 -17.33 18.65
CA ARG A 223 -5.09 -15.98 18.77
C ARG A 223 -3.82 -15.79 17.93
N PRO A 224 -2.91 -16.76 17.75
CA PRO A 224 -1.71 -16.56 16.93
C PRO A 224 -2.01 -16.11 15.49
N VAL A 225 -3.09 -16.62 14.86
CA VAL A 225 -3.51 -16.20 13.52
C VAL A 225 -4.00 -14.75 13.54
N ALA A 226 -4.74 -14.38 14.58
CA ALA A 226 -5.26 -13.02 14.74
C ALA A 226 -4.16 -11.99 14.99
N VAL A 227 -3.16 -12.32 15.83
CA VAL A 227 -1.96 -11.51 16.05
C VAL A 227 -1.23 -11.29 14.73
N ARG A 228 -1.00 -12.38 13.98
CA ARG A 228 -0.36 -12.32 12.65
C ARG A 228 -1.14 -11.41 11.70
N GLY A 229 -2.46 -11.58 11.62
CA GLY A 229 -3.31 -10.76 10.78
C GLY A 229 -3.27 -9.28 11.15
N ALA A 230 -3.34 -8.95 12.44
CA ALA A 230 -3.25 -7.57 12.89
C ALA A 230 -1.91 -6.94 12.48
N VAL A 231 -0.79 -7.64 12.71
CA VAL A 231 0.55 -7.16 12.30
C VAL A 231 0.62 -6.90 10.79
N LEU A 232 0.09 -7.82 9.98
CA LEU A 232 0.07 -7.69 8.52
C LEU A 232 -0.81 -6.53 8.04
N PHE A 233 -1.97 -6.32 8.67
CA PHE A 233 -2.82 -5.16 8.36
C PHE A 233 -2.11 -3.85 8.64
N PHE A 234 -1.45 -3.71 9.80
CA PHE A 234 -0.70 -2.50 10.10
C PHE A 234 0.55 -2.35 9.23
N ALA A 235 1.18 -3.43 8.76
CA ALA A 235 2.24 -3.32 7.76
C ALA A 235 1.68 -2.73 6.44
N LEU A 236 0.49 -3.17 6.04
CA LEU A 236 -0.17 -2.70 4.82
C LEU A 236 -0.72 -1.27 4.94
N SER A 237 -1.34 -0.91 6.07
CA SER A 237 -1.94 0.41 6.28
C SER A 237 -0.89 1.51 6.40
N ASP A 238 0.25 1.20 7.02
CA ASP A 238 1.28 2.20 7.26
C ASP A 238 1.94 2.65 5.94
N MET A 239 1.95 1.79 4.90
CA MET A 239 2.44 2.17 3.56
C MET A 239 1.72 3.41 2.98
N SER A 240 0.55 3.76 3.49
CA SER A 240 -0.15 5.01 3.12
C SER A 240 0.62 6.29 3.48
N SER A 241 1.60 6.24 4.40
CA SER A 241 2.46 7.39 4.70
C SER A 241 3.53 7.62 3.64
N VAL A 242 3.99 6.54 2.96
CA VAL A 242 4.99 6.60 1.89
C VAL A 242 4.38 7.14 0.60
N ASN A 243 3.15 6.75 0.28
CA ASN A 243 2.44 7.27 -0.88
C ASN A 243 0.93 7.36 -0.60
N SER A 244 0.35 8.52 -0.93
CA SER A 244 -1.08 8.79 -0.75
C SER A 244 -2.00 7.84 -1.53
N MET A 245 -1.50 7.15 -2.56
CA MET A 245 -2.26 6.15 -3.32
C MET A 245 -2.36 4.79 -2.59
N TYR A 246 -1.55 4.54 -1.56
CA TYR A 246 -1.46 3.26 -0.83
C TYR A 246 -2.48 3.14 0.30
N GLN A 247 -3.72 3.56 0.04
CA GLN A 247 -4.79 3.61 1.02
C GLN A 247 -5.62 2.33 0.98
N TYR A 248 -5.59 1.53 2.05
CA TYR A 248 -6.37 0.28 2.16
C TYR A 248 -7.45 0.37 3.24
N ALA A 249 -8.68 -0.01 2.89
CA ALA A 249 -9.74 -0.18 3.88
C ALA A 249 -9.57 -1.49 4.65
N LEU A 250 -9.97 -1.47 5.93
CA LEU A 250 -10.07 -2.69 6.71
C LEU A 250 -11.06 -3.69 6.11
N ALA A 251 -12.18 -3.23 5.53
CA ALA A 251 -13.16 -4.11 4.89
C ALA A 251 -12.53 -4.96 3.77
N ALA A 252 -11.76 -4.33 2.88
CA ALA A 252 -11.06 -5.04 1.81
C ALA A 252 -10.01 -6.01 2.35
N TYR A 253 -9.29 -5.63 3.42
CA TYR A 253 -8.38 -6.54 4.11
C TYR A 253 -9.09 -7.76 4.70
N LEU A 254 -10.27 -7.58 5.31
CA LEU A 254 -11.08 -8.67 5.86
C LEU A 254 -11.54 -9.65 4.78
N ASP A 255 -11.81 -9.18 3.56
CA ASP A 255 -12.12 -10.06 2.42
C ASP A 255 -10.93 -10.94 2.03
N VAL A 256 -9.72 -10.36 1.96
CA VAL A 256 -8.46 -11.10 1.71
C VAL A 256 -8.15 -12.07 2.85
N PHE A 257 -8.41 -11.67 4.09
CA PHE A 257 -8.25 -12.50 5.27
C PHE A 257 -9.20 -13.71 5.22
N GLY A 258 -10.48 -13.48 4.94
CA GLY A 258 -11.48 -14.53 4.76
C GLY A 258 -11.18 -15.47 3.58
N TYR A 259 -10.68 -14.94 2.46
CA TYR A 259 -10.21 -15.73 1.34
C TYR A 259 -9.04 -16.64 1.75
N SER A 260 -8.10 -16.12 2.54
CA SER A 260 -6.94 -16.88 3.02
C SER A 260 -7.34 -18.03 3.94
N LEU A 261 -8.33 -17.83 4.81
CA LEU A 261 -8.88 -18.90 5.66
C LEU A 261 -9.46 -20.05 4.82
N ARG A 262 -10.24 -19.71 3.78
CA ARG A 262 -10.87 -20.70 2.88
C ARG A 262 -9.86 -21.44 1.99
N LYS A 263 -8.83 -20.74 1.50
CA LYS A 263 -7.82 -21.29 0.59
C LYS A 263 -6.77 -22.15 1.30
N SER A 264 -6.48 -21.85 2.57
CA SER A 264 -5.45 -22.57 3.34
C SER A 264 -5.76 -24.06 3.48
N VAL A 265 -4.72 -24.89 3.46
CA VAL A 265 -4.87 -26.37 3.52
C VAL A 265 -5.43 -26.80 4.89
N PRO A 266 -6.55 -27.55 4.93
CA PRO A 266 -7.14 -28.03 6.18
C PRO A 266 -6.25 -29.09 6.84
N ASP A 267 -6.19 -29.08 8.17
CA ASP A 267 -5.45 -30.07 8.98
C ASP A 267 -6.23 -30.33 10.28
N THR A 268 -6.20 -31.56 10.75
CA THR A 268 -6.84 -31.99 12.02
C THR A 268 -6.10 -31.50 13.26
N VAL A 269 -4.79 -31.29 13.16
CA VAL A 269 -3.97 -30.78 14.27
C VAL A 269 -4.03 -29.26 14.27
N LEU A 270 -4.60 -28.68 15.34
CA LEU A 270 -4.78 -27.23 15.46
C LEU A 270 -3.49 -26.46 15.17
N ALA A 271 -2.36 -26.83 15.79
CA ALA A 271 -1.09 -26.13 15.57
C ALA A 271 -0.64 -26.12 14.09
N LYS A 272 -0.80 -27.24 13.38
CA LYS A 272 -0.46 -27.33 11.95
C LYS A 272 -1.45 -26.54 11.09
N ARG A 273 -2.75 -26.62 11.41
CA ARG A 273 -3.80 -25.82 10.75
C ARG A 273 -3.52 -24.33 10.87
N LEU A 274 -3.18 -23.85 12.07
CA LEU A 274 -2.85 -22.44 12.31
C LEU A 274 -1.60 -22.01 11.52
N ASN A 275 -0.57 -22.84 11.45
CA ASN A 275 0.63 -22.56 10.64
C ASN A 275 0.31 -22.48 9.14
N ASN A 276 -0.53 -23.40 8.62
CA ASN A 276 -0.97 -23.35 7.23
C ASN A 276 -1.74 -22.06 6.93
N ILE A 277 -2.66 -21.67 7.83
CA ILE A 277 -3.40 -20.41 7.72
C ILE A 277 -2.44 -19.21 7.74
N ILE A 278 -1.50 -19.16 8.69
CA ILE A 278 -0.52 -18.08 8.82
C ILE A 278 0.31 -17.93 7.56
N LYS A 279 0.77 -19.05 6.98
CA LYS A 279 1.54 -19.07 5.74
C LYS A 279 0.72 -18.51 4.56
N THR A 280 -0.45 -19.11 4.29
CA THR A 280 -1.33 -18.67 3.19
C THR A 280 -1.80 -17.23 3.36
N LEU A 281 -2.07 -16.79 4.59
CA LEU A 281 -2.44 -15.40 4.88
C LEU A 281 -1.28 -14.45 4.59
N THR A 282 -0.06 -14.77 5.02
CA THR A 282 1.12 -13.93 4.78
C THR A 282 1.39 -13.79 3.27
N GLU A 283 1.30 -14.90 2.51
CA GLU A 283 1.45 -14.90 1.05
C GLU A 283 0.37 -14.07 0.36
N ASN A 284 -0.92 -14.30 0.66
CA ASN A 284 -2.00 -13.58 0.00
C ASN A 284 -1.98 -12.08 0.32
N VAL A 285 -1.67 -11.68 1.57
CA VAL A 285 -1.56 -10.27 1.93
C VAL A 285 -0.35 -9.62 1.27
N TYR A 286 0.78 -10.33 1.18
CA TYR A 286 1.95 -9.87 0.44
C TYR A 286 1.60 -9.62 -1.03
N CYS A 287 0.98 -10.60 -1.71
CA CYS A 287 0.57 -10.45 -3.10
C CYS A 287 -0.42 -9.30 -3.28
N TYR A 288 -1.42 -9.19 -2.41
CA TYR A 288 -2.42 -8.12 -2.44
C TYR A 288 -1.80 -6.72 -2.26
N GLY A 289 -0.79 -6.58 -1.39
CA GLY A 289 -0.03 -5.34 -1.26
C GLY A 289 0.80 -5.06 -2.51
N CYS A 290 1.58 -6.04 -2.97
CA CYS A 290 2.48 -5.91 -4.13
C CYS A 290 1.76 -5.61 -5.45
N THR A 291 0.50 -6.03 -5.62
CA THR A 291 -0.29 -5.63 -6.79
C THR A 291 -0.57 -4.12 -6.82
N GLY A 292 -0.69 -3.48 -5.66
CA GLY A 292 -0.99 -2.05 -5.52
C GLY A 292 0.22 -1.15 -5.28
N PHE A 293 1.44 -1.70 -5.22
CA PHE A 293 2.67 -0.96 -4.92
C PHE A 293 3.59 -0.83 -6.13
N PHE A 294 4.27 0.32 -6.22
CA PHE A 294 5.35 0.54 -7.20
C PHE A 294 6.53 -0.36 -6.85
N GLU A 295 7.25 -0.84 -7.87
CA GLU A 295 8.38 -1.77 -7.74
C GLU A 295 9.40 -1.30 -6.68
N ARG A 296 9.73 0.00 -6.67
CA ARG A 296 10.66 0.61 -5.71
C ARG A 296 10.26 0.45 -4.24
N HIS A 297 8.98 0.26 -3.94
CA HIS A 297 8.47 0.16 -2.57
C HIS A 297 8.16 -1.30 -2.16
N LYS A 298 8.23 -2.27 -3.08
CA LYS A 298 7.94 -3.67 -2.76
C LYS A 298 8.94 -4.26 -1.78
N LEU A 299 10.23 -3.97 -1.95
CA LEU A 299 11.26 -4.40 -1.00
C LEU A 299 11.08 -3.76 0.39
N LEU A 300 10.73 -2.46 0.42
CA LEU A 300 10.41 -1.75 1.65
C LEU A 300 9.25 -2.43 2.40
N PHE A 301 8.20 -2.79 1.68
CA PHE A 301 7.05 -3.50 2.24
C PHE A 301 7.42 -4.88 2.80
N SER A 302 8.21 -5.67 2.06
CA SER A 302 8.73 -6.96 2.55
C SER A 302 9.55 -6.79 3.82
N PHE A 303 10.43 -5.79 3.86
CA PHE A 303 11.23 -5.47 5.04
C PHE A 303 10.37 -5.01 6.22
N GLN A 304 9.32 -4.23 5.97
CA GLN A 304 8.38 -3.80 6.99
C GLN A 304 7.59 -4.97 7.58
N ILE A 305 7.14 -5.92 6.75
CA ILE A 305 6.52 -7.15 7.24
C ILE A 305 7.54 -7.92 8.10
N ALA A 306 8.74 -8.19 7.59
CA ALA A 306 9.76 -8.95 8.31
C ALA A 306 10.11 -8.33 9.67
N THR A 307 10.35 -7.01 9.72
CA THR A 307 10.68 -6.30 10.97
C THR A 307 9.53 -6.28 11.97
N LYS A 308 8.29 -6.05 11.52
CA LYS A 308 7.12 -6.10 12.42
C LYS A 308 6.87 -7.51 12.96
N LEU A 309 7.09 -8.54 12.15
CA LEU A 309 6.98 -9.93 12.58
C LEU A 309 8.09 -10.29 13.59
N ALA A 310 9.33 -9.90 13.32
CA ALA A 310 10.45 -10.11 14.24
C ALA A 310 10.22 -9.39 15.58
N LYS A 311 9.69 -8.16 15.54
CA LYS A 311 9.31 -7.40 16.74
C LYS A 311 8.18 -8.08 17.52
N SER A 312 7.16 -8.58 16.82
CA SER A 312 6.07 -9.35 17.45
C SER A 312 6.56 -10.68 18.06
N GLY A 313 7.61 -11.28 17.50
CA GLY A 313 8.26 -12.49 18.01
C GLY A 313 9.28 -12.25 19.13
N GLY A 314 9.61 -10.99 19.44
CA GLY A 314 10.64 -10.64 20.42
C GLY A 314 12.08 -10.76 19.92
N ASN A 315 12.28 -11.04 18.63
CA ASN A 315 13.61 -11.19 18.00
C ASN A 315 14.25 -9.85 17.60
N LEU A 316 13.49 -8.75 17.67
CA LEU A 316 13.94 -7.41 17.32
C LEU A 316 13.37 -6.39 18.30
N THR A 317 14.22 -5.56 18.88
CA THR A 317 13.83 -4.46 19.76
C THR A 317 13.61 -3.17 18.97
N GLN A 318 12.81 -2.26 19.53
CA GLN A 318 12.60 -0.95 18.91
C GLN A 318 13.90 -0.13 18.85
N ALA A 319 14.76 -0.26 19.86
CA ALA A 319 16.03 0.47 19.92
C ALA A 319 16.98 0.07 18.77
N GLU A 320 17.09 -1.23 18.47
CA GLU A 320 17.90 -1.74 17.35
C GLU A 320 17.38 -1.20 16.00
N LEU A 321 16.05 -1.19 15.83
CA LEU A 321 15.42 -0.66 14.63
C LEU A 321 15.64 0.86 14.49
N ASP A 322 15.49 1.62 15.59
CA ASP A 322 15.74 3.06 15.61
C ASP A 322 17.20 3.40 15.28
N PHE A 323 18.15 2.62 15.81
CA PHE A 323 19.57 2.76 15.45
C PHE A 323 19.80 2.45 13.96
N PHE A 324 19.25 1.33 13.46
CA PHE A 324 19.40 0.94 12.06
C PHE A 324 18.84 1.99 11.09
N ILE A 325 17.75 2.67 11.44
CA ILE A 325 17.10 3.68 10.59
C ILE A 325 17.79 5.03 10.72
N LYS A 326 17.93 5.55 11.96
CA LYS A 326 18.32 6.93 12.24
C LYS A 326 19.83 7.10 12.44
N GLY A 327 20.49 6.10 13.02
CA GLY A 327 21.90 6.16 13.41
C GLY A 327 22.19 7.25 14.45
N ALA A 328 23.40 7.79 14.42
CA ALA A 328 23.79 8.97 15.18
C ALA A 328 23.20 10.23 14.55
N ILE A 329 22.33 10.92 15.31
CA ILE A 329 21.68 12.18 14.91
C ILE A 329 22.41 13.39 15.54
N THR A 330 23.44 13.13 16.36
CA THR A 330 24.09 14.15 17.18
C THR A 330 24.94 15.08 16.32
N LEU A 331 24.66 16.39 16.36
CA LEU A 331 25.45 17.43 15.68
C LEU A 331 26.81 17.69 16.35
N ALA A 332 26.98 17.27 17.61
CA ALA A 332 28.22 17.41 18.34
C ALA A 332 29.19 16.29 17.98
N LYS A 333 30.38 16.66 17.47
CA LYS A 333 31.46 15.72 17.18
C LYS A 333 31.85 14.97 18.45
N SER A 334 32.02 13.66 18.35
CA SER A 334 32.51 12.84 19.46
C SER A 334 33.90 13.28 19.92
N GLU A 335 34.14 13.33 21.23
CA GLU A 335 35.45 13.68 21.80
C GLU A 335 36.56 12.71 21.37
N ARG A 336 36.20 11.47 21.03
CA ARG A 336 37.11 10.43 20.55
C ARG A 336 37.32 10.55 19.04
N ALA A 337 38.56 10.87 18.62
CA ALA A 337 38.96 10.89 17.22
C ALA A 337 38.99 9.48 16.61
N CYS A 338 38.66 9.37 15.32
CA CYS A 338 38.72 8.12 14.58
C CYS A 338 40.18 7.63 14.48
N PRO A 339 40.50 6.39 14.87
CA PRO A 339 41.86 5.85 14.81
C PRO A 339 42.30 5.52 13.37
N VAL A 340 41.37 5.46 12.41
CA VAL A 340 41.61 5.01 11.03
C VAL A 340 41.19 6.06 10.00
N LYS A 341 41.95 6.18 8.90
CA LYS A 341 41.71 7.19 7.85
C LYS A 341 40.72 6.75 6.76
N TRP A 342 40.44 5.45 6.66
CA TRP A 342 39.57 4.89 5.61
C TRP A 342 38.08 4.93 5.98
N LEU A 343 37.75 5.13 7.27
CA LEU A 343 36.37 5.23 7.74
C LEU A 343 35.90 6.69 7.66
N THR A 344 34.67 6.89 7.21
CA THR A 344 34.06 8.23 7.16
C THR A 344 33.77 8.75 8.57
N GLU A 345 33.78 10.08 8.76
CA GLU A 345 33.43 10.71 10.06
C GLU A 345 32.05 10.25 10.54
N LYS A 346 31.06 10.20 9.64
CA LYS A 346 29.70 9.71 9.94
C LYS A 346 29.68 8.24 10.36
N GLY A 347 30.40 7.37 9.66
CA GLY A 347 30.49 5.95 10.01
C GLY A 347 31.15 5.72 11.38
N TRP A 348 32.09 6.59 11.75
CA TRP A 348 32.70 6.58 13.09
C TRP A 348 31.73 7.01 14.19
N GLU A 349 30.94 8.06 13.97
CA GLU A 349 29.90 8.48 14.92
C GLU A 349 28.82 7.41 15.12
N ASP A 350 28.36 6.79 14.03
CA ASP A 350 27.43 5.66 14.07
C ASP A 350 28.02 4.48 14.86
N LEU A 351 29.31 4.20 14.69
CA LEU A 351 30.02 3.13 15.39
C LEU A 351 30.13 3.41 16.90
N LEU A 352 30.46 4.63 17.29
CA LEU A 352 30.51 5.02 18.71
C LEU A 352 29.14 4.91 19.36
N LYS A 353 28.08 5.32 18.65
CA LYS A 353 26.72 5.15 19.13
C LYS A 353 26.34 3.68 19.25
N LEU A 354 26.69 2.84 18.28
CA LEU A 354 26.47 1.38 18.35
C LEU A 354 27.13 0.78 19.60
N ALA A 355 28.39 1.15 19.86
CA ALA A 355 29.14 0.65 21.01
C ALA A 355 28.56 1.12 22.36
N ASN A 356 28.03 2.34 22.42
CA ASN A 356 27.44 2.91 23.64
C ASN A 356 26.03 2.37 23.92
N ASP A 357 25.18 2.32 22.90
CA ASP A 357 23.78 1.91 23.04
C ASP A 357 23.65 0.37 23.16
N PHE A 358 24.58 -0.38 22.56
CA PHE A 358 24.59 -1.85 22.53
C PHE A 358 25.96 -2.41 22.97
N PRO A 359 26.33 -2.26 24.26
CA PRO A 359 27.66 -2.59 24.76
C PRO A 359 27.98 -4.10 24.71
N GLU A 360 26.97 -4.97 24.82
CA GLU A 360 27.10 -6.37 24.44
C GLU A 360 26.36 -6.59 23.11
N PRO A 361 27.03 -6.96 22.01
CA PRO A 361 28.44 -7.37 21.92
C PRO A 361 29.41 -6.22 21.49
N PHE A 362 28.93 -5.02 21.14
CA PHE A 362 29.72 -4.02 20.39
C PHE A 362 30.60 -3.06 21.21
N GLY A 363 30.59 -3.11 22.54
CA GLY A 363 31.29 -2.13 23.38
C GLY A 363 32.79 -2.02 23.13
N THR A 364 33.43 -3.12 22.70
CA THR A 364 34.87 -3.16 22.37
C THR A 364 35.18 -2.83 20.91
N LEU A 365 34.16 -2.62 20.07
CA LEU A 365 34.31 -2.41 18.64
C LEU A 365 35.16 -1.17 18.28
N PRO A 366 34.99 -0.01 18.95
CA PRO A 366 35.83 1.17 18.67
C PRO A 366 37.32 0.94 18.97
N ASP A 367 37.63 0.04 19.90
CA ASP A 367 39.01 -0.32 20.30
C ASP A 367 39.58 -1.44 19.44
N SER A 368 38.72 -2.32 18.90
CA SER A 368 39.09 -3.58 18.24
C SER A 368 39.15 -3.51 16.72
N LEU A 369 38.99 -2.32 16.12
CA LEU A 369 39.01 -2.05 14.67
C LEU A 369 40.25 -2.54 13.90
N GLY A 370 41.25 -3.12 14.57
CA GLY A 370 42.41 -3.79 13.97
C GLY A 370 42.64 -5.26 14.34
N ARG A 371 41.75 -5.94 15.11
CA ARG A 371 42.04 -7.28 15.67
C ARG A 371 41.04 -8.42 15.43
N LEU A 372 39.81 -8.19 14.93
CA LEU A 372 38.82 -9.27 14.82
C LEU A 372 38.08 -9.26 13.47
N GLN A 373 38.32 -10.31 12.68
CA GLN A 373 37.75 -10.51 11.33
C GLN A 373 36.68 -11.62 11.29
N GLN A 374 36.40 -12.28 12.42
CA GLN A 374 35.46 -13.41 12.50
C GLN A 374 34.67 -13.30 13.80
N GLU A 375 33.38 -12.89 13.71
CA GLU A 375 32.23 -13.30 14.56
C GLU A 375 31.10 -12.26 14.73
N TRP A 376 31.12 -11.14 14.03
CA TRP A 376 30.06 -10.12 14.19
C TRP A 376 28.93 -10.31 13.16
N LYS A 377 28.05 -11.28 13.42
CA LYS A 377 26.87 -11.63 12.58
C LYS A 377 25.57 -10.95 13.03
N GLU A 378 25.63 -9.72 13.50
CA GLU A 378 24.47 -8.83 13.55
C GLU A 378 24.48 -7.93 12.30
N LYS A 379 24.10 -8.55 11.17
CA LYS A 379 24.50 -8.16 9.81
C LYS A 379 24.04 -6.77 9.37
N LEU A 380 23.01 -6.14 9.95
CA LEU A 380 22.48 -4.87 9.44
C LEU A 380 23.02 -3.63 10.17
N MET A 381 23.04 -3.63 11.50
CA MET A 381 23.57 -2.51 12.30
C MET A 381 25.07 -2.31 12.08
N PHE A 382 25.81 -3.42 11.97
CA PHE A 382 27.24 -3.37 11.66
C PHE A 382 27.50 -2.82 10.24
N LEU A 383 26.78 -3.30 9.22
CA LEU A 383 26.96 -2.82 7.85
C LEU A 383 26.62 -1.33 7.70
N ARG A 384 25.71 -0.79 8.52
CA ARG A 384 25.44 0.65 8.60
C ARG A 384 26.69 1.48 8.88
N CYS A 385 27.53 1.05 9.82
CA CYS A 385 28.72 1.81 10.21
C CYS A 385 29.82 1.82 9.12
N PHE A 386 29.93 0.74 8.33
CA PHE A 386 31.08 0.53 7.44
C PHE A 386 30.76 0.53 5.93
N ARG A 387 29.64 -0.09 5.53
CA ARG A 387 29.33 -0.45 4.14
C ARG A 387 27.84 -0.33 3.86
N VAL A 388 27.38 0.92 3.74
CA VAL A 388 25.98 1.26 3.43
C VAL A 388 25.51 0.64 2.11
N ASP A 389 26.39 0.52 1.13
CA ASP A 389 26.11 -0.10 -0.17
C ASP A 389 25.72 -1.59 -0.07
N ARG A 390 26.15 -2.29 0.98
CA ARG A 390 25.83 -3.71 1.18
C ARG A 390 24.49 -3.94 1.89
N ILE A 391 23.89 -2.89 2.45
CA ILE A 391 22.67 -2.99 3.26
C ILE A 391 21.49 -3.41 2.41
N PHE A 392 21.36 -2.89 1.19
CA PHE A 392 20.29 -3.31 0.27
C PHE A 392 20.26 -4.83 0.07
N ARG A 393 21.43 -5.45 -0.16
CA ARG A 393 21.57 -6.91 -0.26
C ARG A 393 21.35 -7.61 1.08
N ALA A 394 21.85 -7.05 2.17
CA ALA A 394 21.67 -7.62 3.49
C ALA A 394 20.20 -7.59 3.95
N ILE A 395 19.41 -6.61 3.51
CA ILE A 395 17.96 -6.57 3.71
C ILE A 395 17.29 -7.75 3.00
N ASN A 396 17.68 -8.04 1.75
CA ASN A 396 17.20 -9.23 1.03
C ASN A 396 17.53 -10.52 1.80
N GLU A 397 18.79 -10.68 2.24
CA GLU A 397 19.19 -11.84 3.05
C GLU A 397 18.40 -11.94 4.36
N TYR A 398 18.17 -10.81 5.04
CA TYR A 398 17.36 -10.76 6.27
C TYR A 398 15.90 -11.18 6.04
N ILE A 399 15.30 -10.77 4.92
CA ILE A 399 13.93 -11.16 4.56
C ILE A 399 13.86 -12.66 4.28
N VAL A 400 14.83 -13.23 3.56
CA VAL A 400 14.91 -14.68 3.32
C VAL A 400 15.06 -15.44 4.63
N ASP A 401 15.96 -15.00 5.50
CA ASP A 401 16.21 -15.64 6.79
C ASP A 401 14.97 -15.58 7.73
N THR A 402 14.18 -14.49 7.67
CA THR A 402 13.01 -14.28 8.55
C THR A 402 11.72 -14.86 8.00
N MET A 403 11.56 -14.86 6.68
CA MET A 403 10.34 -15.27 5.98
C MET A 403 10.63 -16.35 4.95
N ASP A 404 10.95 -15.97 3.70
CA ASP A 404 11.25 -16.86 2.58
C ASP A 404 11.76 -16.03 1.37
N GLU A 405 12.36 -16.68 0.38
CA GLU A 405 12.80 -16.08 -0.89
C GLU A 405 11.61 -15.53 -1.71
N PHE A 406 10.43 -16.14 -1.57
CA PHE A 406 9.19 -15.72 -2.21
C PHE A 406 8.85 -14.23 -1.99
N TYR A 407 9.27 -13.64 -0.86
CA TYR A 407 8.93 -12.26 -0.49
C TYR A 407 9.87 -11.22 -1.10
N ILE A 408 10.86 -11.63 -1.89
CA ILE A 408 11.76 -10.72 -2.62
C ILE A 408 11.35 -10.62 -4.09
N THR A 409 10.83 -11.71 -4.67
CA THR A 409 10.37 -11.72 -6.06
C THR A 409 8.91 -11.28 -6.12
N PRO A 410 8.60 -10.13 -6.75
CA PRO A 410 7.23 -9.66 -6.83
C PRO A 410 6.37 -10.61 -7.66
N PRO A 411 5.09 -10.82 -7.29
CA PRO A 411 4.19 -11.69 -8.04
C PRO A 411 3.87 -11.10 -9.42
N VAL A 412 3.74 -11.97 -10.42
CA VAL A 412 3.29 -11.58 -11.76
C VAL A 412 1.81 -11.22 -11.70
N ILE A 413 1.47 -10.05 -12.24
CA ILE A 413 0.09 -9.56 -12.28
C ILE A 413 -0.68 -10.35 -13.34
N SER A 414 -1.80 -10.97 -12.92
CA SER A 414 -2.74 -11.65 -13.82
C SER A 414 -4.11 -10.98 -13.76
N PHE A 415 -4.54 -10.44 -14.90
CA PHE A 415 -5.85 -9.78 -15.03
C PHE A 415 -7.02 -10.74 -14.81
N ALA A 416 -6.87 -12.02 -15.15
CA ALA A 416 -7.89 -13.05 -14.90
C ALA A 416 -8.09 -13.28 -13.39
N ASN A 417 -6.99 -13.39 -12.63
CA ASN A 417 -7.05 -13.56 -11.18
C ASN A 417 -7.65 -12.31 -10.50
N ILE A 418 -7.32 -11.12 -11.01
CA ILE A 418 -7.91 -9.86 -10.54
C ILE A 418 -9.42 -9.87 -10.78
N PHE A 419 -9.87 -10.28 -11.97
CA PHE A 419 -11.29 -10.38 -12.27
C PHE A 419 -12.03 -11.29 -11.29
N GLU A 420 -11.50 -12.49 -11.02
CA GLU A 420 -12.07 -13.45 -10.06
C GLU A 420 -12.15 -12.91 -8.62
N GLN A 421 -11.20 -12.05 -8.22
CA GLN A 421 -11.18 -11.45 -6.89
C GLN A 421 -12.14 -10.27 -6.75
N THR A 422 -12.61 -9.69 -7.85
CA THR A 422 -13.42 -8.47 -7.84
C THR A 422 -14.92 -8.76 -7.89
N ASN A 423 -15.69 -7.86 -7.27
CA ASN A 423 -17.14 -7.90 -7.24
C ASN A 423 -17.74 -6.58 -7.72
N CYS A 424 -19.07 -6.50 -7.85
CA CYS A 424 -19.75 -5.31 -8.35
C CYS A 424 -19.61 -4.05 -7.48
N ASN A 425 -19.24 -4.21 -6.21
CA ASN A 425 -19.06 -3.12 -5.26
C ASN A 425 -17.58 -2.73 -5.07
N MET A 426 -16.65 -3.52 -5.62
CA MET A 426 -15.21 -3.30 -5.51
C MET A 426 -14.67 -2.80 -6.85
N PRO A 427 -14.41 -1.49 -7.01
CA PRO A 427 -13.78 -0.97 -8.21
C PRO A 427 -12.32 -1.44 -8.31
N VAL A 428 -11.81 -1.57 -9.53
CA VAL A 428 -10.38 -1.80 -9.79
C VAL A 428 -9.77 -0.49 -10.25
N CYS A 429 -8.71 -0.04 -9.59
CA CYS A 429 -7.98 1.19 -9.88
C CYS A 429 -6.58 0.86 -10.39
N PHE A 430 -6.37 1.07 -11.69
CA PHE A 430 -5.08 1.02 -12.36
C PHE A 430 -4.34 2.32 -12.11
N ILE A 431 -3.21 2.22 -11.42
CA ILE A 431 -2.27 3.32 -11.21
C ILE A 431 -1.21 3.16 -12.28
N LEU A 432 -1.24 4.06 -13.26
CA LEU A 432 -0.37 3.98 -14.42
C LEU A 432 0.93 4.74 -14.14
N SER A 433 2.05 4.09 -14.43
CA SER A 433 3.29 4.81 -14.72
C SER A 433 3.31 5.19 -16.19
N ALA A 434 3.92 6.33 -16.53
CA ALA A 434 3.90 6.81 -17.90
C ALA A 434 4.60 5.81 -18.85
N GLY A 435 3.98 5.60 -20.02
CA GLY A 435 4.36 4.55 -20.98
C GLY A 435 3.70 3.19 -20.76
N SER A 436 2.90 3.01 -19.69
CA SER A 436 2.05 1.83 -19.49
C SER A 436 0.58 2.15 -19.82
N ASP A 437 -0.07 1.28 -20.59
CA ASP A 437 -1.51 1.37 -20.88
C ASP A 437 -2.13 -0.04 -20.83
N PRO A 438 -2.98 -0.34 -19.82
CA PRO A 438 -3.62 -1.65 -19.68
C PRO A 438 -4.81 -1.85 -20.62
N THR A 439 -5.21 -0.83 -21.39
CA THR A 439 -6.46 -0.85 -22.18
C THR A 439 -6.54 -2.05 -23.13
N ASN A 440 -5.45 -2.38 -23.83
CA ASN A 440 -5.42 -3.52 -24.74
C ASN A 440 -5.58 -4.86 -24.01
N ASP A 441 -5.02 -5.00 -22.81
CA ASP A 441 -5.12 -6.24 -22.04
C ASP A 441 -6.49 -6.36 -21.37
N LEU A 442 -7.12 -5.24 -21.00
CA LEU A 442 -8.52 -5.20 -20.56
C LEU A 442 -9.49 -5.57 -21.67
N MET A 443 -9.24 -5.13 -22.90
CA MET A 443 -10.04 -5.53 -24.07
C MET A 443 -9.96 -7.04 -24.30
N LYS A 444 -8.74 -7.63 -24.25
CA LYS A 444 -8.56 -9.09 -24.34
C LYS A 444 -9.27 -9.83 -23.21
N LEU A 445 -9.23 -9.29 -21.99
CA LEU A 445 -9.93 -9.86 -20.84
C LEU A 445 -11.45 -9.83 -21.07
N ALA A 446 -12.00 -8.73 -21.56
CA ALA A 446 -13.43 -8.59 -21.85
C ALA A 446 -13.90 -9.61 -22.91
N ASP A 447 -13.07 -9.88 -23.92
CA ASP A 447 -13.31 -10.93 -24.91
C ASP A 447 -13.26 -12.33 -24.28
N LEU A 448 -12.27 -12.60 -23.41
CA LEU A 448 -12.09 -13.89 -22.75
C LEU A 448 -13.24 -14.23 -21.79
N VAL A 449 -13.76 -13.22 -21.07
CA VAL A 449 -14.88 -13.38 -20.13
C VAL A 449 -16.24 -13.42 -20.86
N GLY A 450 -16.28 -13.12 -22.15
CA GLY A 450 -17.51 -13.16 -22.94
C GLY A 450 -18.46 -11.98 -22.70
N VAL A 451 -17.96 -10.88 -22.12
CA VAL A 451 -18.72 -9.63 -21.92
C VAL A 451 -19.01 -8.95 -23.26
N GLY A 452 -18.15 -9.19 -24.26
CA GLY A 452 -18.26 -8.67 -25.63
C GLY A 452 -17.98 -7.17 -25.72
N MET A 453 -17.34 -6.74 -26.81
CA MET A 453 -16.97 -5.33 -27.05
C MET A 453 -18.14 -4.33 -26.97
N GLY A 454 -19.39 -4.79 -27.13
CA GLY A 454 -20.58 -3.94 -27.04
C GLY A 454 -20.96 -3.50 -25.61
N ASN A 455 -20.51 -4.23 -24.59
CA ASN A 455 -20.75 -3.90 -23.17
C ASN A 455 -19.50 -3.29 -22.48
N PHE A 456 -18.37 -3.24 -23.19
CA PHE A 456 -17.18 -2.54 -22.74
C PHE A 456 -17.33 -1.04 -23.00
N CYS A 457 -17.51 -0.26 -21.93
CA CYS A 457 -17.65 1.19 -22.03
C CYS A 457 -16.36 1.86 -21.52
N HIS A 458 -15.55 2.37 -22.45
CA HIS A 458 -14.37 3.17 -22.12
C HIS A 458 -14.74 4.65 -22.04
N ILE A 459 -14.61 5.24 -20.86
CA ILE A 459 -14.90 6.66 -20.62
C ILE A 459 -13.61 7.36 -20.18
N SER A 460 -13.05 8.19 -21.05
CA SER A 460 -11.92 9.06 -20.71
C SER A 460 -12.40 10.20 -19.81
N LEU A 461 -12.15 10.08 -18.51
CA LEU A 461 -12.53 11.12 -17.54
C LEU A 461 -11.47 12.22 -17.49
N GLY A 462 -11.72 13.34 -18.17
CA GLY A 462 -10.89 14.55 -18.12
C GLY A 462 -10.63 15.08 -16.70
N GLN A 463 -9.71 16.05 -16.58
CA GLN A 463 -9.31 16.62 -15.29
C GLN A 463 -10.46 17.39 -14.61
N GLY A 464 -11.00 16.79 -13.54
CA GLY A 464 -11.61 17.51 -12.42
C GLY A 464 -13.11 17.80 -12.51
N GLN A 465 -13.83 17.43 -11.44
CA GLN A 465 -15.17 17.86 -11.00
C GLN A 465 -16.34 16.88 -11.19
N GLU A 466 -16.52 16.18 -12.32
CA GLU A 466 -17.65 15.22 -12.46
C GLU A 466 -17.41 13.89 -11.71
N LYS A 467 -16.15 13.60 -11.34
CA LYS A 467 -15.67 12.34 -10.75
C LYS A 467 -16.29 11.97 -9.40
N ARG A 468 -16.74 12.96 -8.60
CA ARG A 468 -17.25 12.71 -7.23
C ARG A 468 -18.71 12.27 -7.19
N ASN A 469 -19.52 12.67 -8.17
CA ASN A 469 -20.97 12.51 -8.11
C ASN A 469 -21.48 11.22 -8.78
N ILE A 470 -20.77 10.69 -9.78
CA ILE A 470 -21.19 9.47 -10.49
C ILE A 470 -21.01 8.23 -9.60
N LEU A 471 -19.87 8.15 -8.90
CA LEU A 471 -19.53 6.98 -8.08
C LEU A 471 -20.28 6.93 -6.75
N LYS A 472 -20.67 8.09 -6.19
CA LYS A 472 -21.56 8.15 -5.02
C LYS A 472 -22.99 7.68 -5.34
N LYS A 473 -23.41 7.69 -6.62
CA LYS A 473 -24.76 7.29 -7.06
C LYS A 473 -24.90 5.80 -7.39
N ILE A 474 -23.82 5.02 -7.37
CA ILE A 474 -23.88 3.57 -7.60
C ILE A 474 -24.18 2.88 -6.26
N GLU A 475 -25.44 2.90 -5.84
CA GLU A 475 -25.86 2.27 -4.57
C GLU A 475 -26.23 0.78 -4.72
N ALA A 476 -26.65 0.36 -5.93
CA ALA A 476 -27.04 -1.02 -6.21
C ALA A 476 -26.66 -1.44 -7.65
N PRO A 477 -25.37 -1.69 -7.93
CA PRO A 477 -24.93 -2.15 -9.25
C PRO A 477 -25.38 -3.59 -9.52
N HIS A 478 -25.59 -3.94 -10.80
CA HIS A 478 -25.87 -5.31 -11.23
C HIS A 478 -24.72 -6.26 -10.79
N PRO A 479 -24.98 -7.53 -10.43
CA PRO A 479 -23.93 -8.46 -9.99
C PRO A 479 -22.76 -8.63 -10.98
N ASP A 480 -23.03 -8.53 -12.28
CA ASP A 480 -22.00 -8.64 -13.33
C ASP A 480 -21.30 -7.30 -13.65
N PHE A 481 -21.78 -6.19 -13.09
CA PHE A 481 -21.13 -4.89 -13.28
C PHE A 481 -19.73 -4.92 -12.67
N ARG A 482 -18.74 -4.40 -13.39
CA ARG A 482 -17.38 -4.19 -12.89
C ARG A 482 -16.91 -2.81 -13.32
N LEU A 483 -16.33 -2.08 -12.38
CA LEU A 483 -15.80 -0.74 -12.61
C LEU A 483 -14.27 -0.78 -12.62
N TRP A 484 -13.67 -0.39 -13.74
CA TRP A 484 -12.24 -0.33 -13.96
C TRP A 484 -11.85 1.12 -14.21
N ILE A 485 -10.94 1.65 -13.41
CA ILE A 485 -10.51 3.06 -13.42
C ILE A 485 -9.03 3.09 -13.74
N THR A 486 -8.60 3.90 -14.69
CA THR A 486 -7.19 4.20 -14.95
C THR A 486 -6.88 5.62 -14.47
N THR A 487 -5.77 5.80 -13.76
CA THR A 487 -5.33 7.11 -13.26
C THR A 487 -3.82 7.15 -13.10
N ASP A 488 -3.25 8.33 -13.30
CA ASP A 488 -1.90 8.63 -12.83
C ASP A 488 -1.93 8.80 -11.29
N PRO A 489 -0.81 8.53 -10.59
CA PRO A 489 -0.72 8.76 -9.15
C PRO A 489 -0.91 10.24 -8.82
N THR A 490 -1.92 10.56 -8.00
CA THR A 490 -2.17 11.94 -7.57
C THR A 490 -2.70 12.00 -6.14
N PRO A 491 -2.13 12.86 -5.27
CA PRO A 491 -2.60 13.03 -3.90
C PRO A 491 -4.02 13.62 -3.83
N ALA A 492 -4.50 14.25 -4.90
CA ALA A 492 -5.86 14.78 -4.98
C ALA A 492 -6.92 13.71 -5.28
N PHE A 493 -6.52 12.45 -5.49
CA PHE A 493 -7.45 11.37 -5.80
C PHE A 493 -8.33 11.08 -4.57
N PRO A 494 -9.66 10.85 -4.74
CA PRO A 494 -10.54 10.63 -3.59
C PRO A 494 -10.18 9.37 -2.79
N ILE A 495 -9.77 9.58 -1.52
CA ILE A 495 -9.36 8.51 -0.59
C ILE A 495 -10.47 7.46 -0.43
N GLY A 496 -11.73 7.86 -0.37
CA GLY A 496 -12.85 6.92 -0.20
C GLY A 496 -13.02 5.92 -1.34
N ILE A 497 -12.61 6.28 -2.57
CA ILE A 497 -12.59 5.36 -3.72
C ILE A 497 -11.36 4.46 -3.61
N LEU A 498 -10.18 5.03 -3.34
CA LEU A 498 -8.96 4.24 -3.18
C LEU A 498 -9.11 3.20 -2.08
N GLN A 499 -9.61 3.56 -0.91
CA GLN A 499 -9.81 2.65 0.21
C GLN A 499 -10.66 1.42 -0.17
N LYS A 500 -11.70 1.59 -0.99
CA LYS A 500 -12.57 0.51 -1.47
C LYS A 500 -12.03 -0.23 -2.70
N ALA A 501 -11.17 0.41 -3.48
CA ALA A 501 -10.68 -0.15 -4.74
C ALA A 501 -9.62 -1.23 -4.52
N LEU A 502 -9.60 -2.21 -5.42
CA LEU A 502 -8.43 -3.04 -5.68
C LEU A 502 -7.46 -2.20 -6.50
N LYS A 503 -6.22 -2.04 -6.04
CA LYS A 503 -5.21 -1.24 -6.76
C LYS A 503 -4.32 -2.17 -7.57
N VAL A 504 -4.06 -1.76 -8.80
CA VAL A 504 -3.15 -2.45 -9.70
C VAL A 504 -2.18 -1.42 -10.23
N VAL A 505 -0.92 -1.53 -9.86
CA VAL A 505 0.14 -0.68 -10.43
C VAL A 505 0.63 -1.34 -11.70
N THR A 506 0.62 -0.59 -12.80
CA THR A 506 1.24 -1.01 -14.05
C THR A 506 2.46 -0.14 -14.32
N GLU A 507 3.62 -0.78 -14.37
CA GLU A 507 4.89 -0.13 -14.67
C GLU A 507 5.44 -0.70 -15.97
N PRO A 508 6.20 0.10 -16.76
CA PRO A 508 6.94 -0.45 -17.87
C PRO A 508 7.94 -1.51 -17.36
N PRO A 509 8.28 -2.50 -18.18
CA PRO A 509 9.30 -3.49 -17.83
C PRO A 509 10.60 -2.80 -17.40
N ASN A 510 11.27 -3.37 -16.40
CA ASN A 510 12.57 -2.92 -15.89
C ASN A 510 13.63 -4.00 -16.14
N GLY A 511 14.81 -3.64 -16.64
CA GLY A 511 15.82 -4.60 -17.07
C GLY A 511 16.05 -4.56 -18.58
N LEU A 512 17.33 -4.62 -18.98
CA LEU A 512 17.76 -4.62 -20.39
C LEU A 512 17.04 -5.70 -21.21
N LYS A 513 16.94 -6.91 -20.66
CA LYS A 513 16.26 -8.04 -21.28
C LYS A 513 14.78 -7.75 -21.58
N LEU A 514 14.06 -7.21 -20.60
CA LEU A 514 12.63 -6.98 -20.74
C LEU A 514 12.34 -5.80 -21.67
N ASN A 515 13.18 -4.76 -21.64
CA ASN A 515 13.12 -3.65 -22.60
C ASN A 515 13.35 -4.16 -24.02
N LEU A 516 14.41 -4.92 -24.24
CA LEU A 516 14.75 -5.49 -25.54
C LEU A 516 13.63 -6.41 -26.06
N ARG A 517 13.09 -7.28 -25.19
CA ARG A 517 11.94 -8.13 -25.50
C ARG A 517 10.71 -7.31 -25.88
N SER A 518 10.43 -6.22 -25.16
CA SER A 518 9.30 -5.32 -25.44
C SER A 518 9.45 -4.66 -26.82
N THR A 519 10.62 -4.11 -27.13
CA THR A 519 10.92 -3.51 -28.44
C THR A 519 10.74 -4.54 -29.56
N PHE A 520 11.36 -5.72 -29.45
CA PHE A 520 11.25 -6.78 -30.45
C PHE A 520 9.85 -7.38 -30.57
N PHE A 521 9.09 -7.44 -29.48
CA PHE A 521 7.70 -7.88 -29.52
C PHE A 521 6.82 -6.94 -30.37
N LYS A 522 7.16 -5.65 -30.46
CA LYS A 522 6.44 -4.68 -31.30
C LYS A 522 6.86 -4.74 -32.77
N VAL A 523 8.09 -5.13 -33.06
CA VAL A 523 8.55 -5.35 -34.44
C VAL A 523 7.78 -6.53 -35.06
N ARG A 524 7.11 -6.29 -36.19
CA ARG A 524 6.40 -7.34 -36.96
C ARG A 524 7.38 -8.09 -37.84
N GLN A 525 7.07 -9.35 -38.15
CA GLN A 525 7.88 -10.18 -39.06
C GLN A 525 8.08 -9.49 -40.43
N GLU A 526 7.02 -8.88 -40.96
CA GLU A 526 7.05 -8.09 -42.21
C GLU A 526 8.12 -6.97 -42.19
N ARG A 527 8.34 -6.33 -41.04
CA ARG A 527 9.36 -5.26 -40.89
C ARG A 527 10.77 -5.85 -40.86
N LEU A 528 10.96 -7.07 -40.34
CA LEU A 528 12.26 -7.77 -40.38
C LEU A 528 12.62 -8.27 -41.79
N GLU A 529 11.61 -8.47 -42.64
CA GLU A 529 11.76 -8.90 -44.03
C GLU A 529 11.76 -7.75 -45.04
N ALA A 530 11.63 -6.50 -44.57
CA ALA A 530 11.53 -5.31 -45.42
C ALA A 530 12.79 -4.99 -46.24
N CYS A 531 13.94 -5.57 -45.88
CA CYS A 531 15.20 -5.43 -46.59
C CYS A 531 15.88 -6.80 -46.77
N SER A 532 16.38 -7.07 -47.97
CA SER A 532 17.06 -8.32 -48.31
C SER A 532 18.57 -8.32 -48.04
N HIS A 533 19.14 -7.19 -47.60
CA HIS A 533 20.55 -7.08 -47.27
C HIS A 533 20.90 -7.91 -46.02
N SER A 534 21.97 -8.71 -46.07
CA SER A 534 22.38 -9.60 -44.95
C SER A 534 22.59 -8.85 -43.63
N ALA A 535 23.25 -7.69 -43.69
CA ALA A 535 23.47 -6.81 -42.54
C ALA A 535 22.19 -6.24 -41.88
N PHE A 536 21.02 -6.29 -42.53
CA PHE A 536 19.81 -5.62 -42.01
C PHE A 536 19.36 -6.21 -40.68
N ARG A 537 19.13 -7.53 -40.60
CA ARG A 537 18.59 -8.17 -39.38
C ARG A 537 19.54 -8.02 -38.17
N PRO A 538 20.87 -8.25 -38.32
CA PRO A 538 21.83 -7.93 -37.26
C PRO A 538 21.76 -6.47 -36.81
N LEU A 539 21.65 -5.51 -37.75
CA LEU A 539 21.58 -4.08 -37.42
C LEU A 539 20.26 -3.69 -36.76
N VAL A 540 19.14 -4.36 -37.06
CA VAL A 540 17.89 -4.17 -36.30
C VAL A 540 18.08 -4.61 -34.85
N TYR A 541 18.79 -5.71 -34.60
CA TYR A 541 19.13 -6.14 -33.24
C TYR A 541 20.08 -5.17 -32.54
N VAL A 542 21.12 -4.69 -33.22
CA VAL A 542 22.01 -3.64 -32.69
C VAL A 542 21.23 -2.38 -32.32
N LEU A 543 20.35 -1.91 -33.20
CA LEU A 543 19.53 -0.72 -32.94
C LEU A 543 18.56 -0.95 -31.77
N ALA A 544 17.93 -2.13 -31.69
CA ALA A 544 17.03 -2.46 -30.59
C ALA A 544 17.79 -2.60 -29.26
N PHE A 545 19.01 -3.14 -29.27
CA PHE A 545 19.88 -3.20 -28.09
C PHE A 545 20.31 -1.80 -27.65
N PHE A 546 20.75 -0.95 -28.59
CA PHE A 546 21.04 0.45 -28.32
C PHE A 546 19.81 1.17 -27.73
N HIS A 547 18.65 1.00 -28.37
CA HIS A 547 17.40 1.57 -27.89
C HIS A 547 17.09 1.07 -26.48
N ALA A 548 17.17 -0.22 -26.19
CA ALA A 548 16.92 -0.77 -24.85
C ALA A 548 17.89 -0.24 -23.77
N VAL A 549 19.13 0.08 -24.14
CA VAL A 549 20.13 0.69 -23.23
C VAL A 549 19.83 2.17 -22.95
N VAL A 550 19.41 2.94 -23.97
CA VAL A 550 19.16 4.38 -23.83
C VAL A 550 17.72 4.71 -23.46
N GLN A 551 16.76 3.85 -23.79
CA GLN A 551 15.33 4.06 -23.64
C GLN A 551 15.03 4.44 -22.20
N VAL A 552 14.28 5.53 -22.06
CA VAL A 552 13.86 6.10 -20.79
C VAL A 552 12.38 5.79 -20.61
N GLY A 553 12.05 5.15 -19.49
CA GLY A 553 10.69 5.11 -19.00
C GLY A 553 10.30 6.54 -18.63
N LEU A 554 9.41 7.12 -19.44
CA LEU A 554 8.87 8.46 -19.24
C LEU A 554 8.34 8.57 -17.79
N GLU A 555 8.73 9.62 -17.08
CA GLU A 555 7.94 10.21 -16.00
C GLU A 555 7.88 11.71 -16.28
N MET A 556 6.75 12.17 -16.80
CA MET A 556 6.50 13.61 -16.90
C MET A 556 6.41 14.18 -15.48
N LYS A 557 7.32 15.09 -15.14
CA LYS A 557 7.19 15.98 -13.99
C LYS A 557 5.92 16.83 -14.16
N SER A 558 4.87 16.57 -13.38
CA SER A 558 3.89 17.60 -13.11
C SER A 558 4.59 18.71 -12.34
N LYS A 559 4.72 19.89 -12.96
CA LYS A 559 5.18 21.13 -12.33
C LYS A 559 4.25 21.46 -11.17
N LEU A 560 4.64 21.06 -9.95
CA LEU A 560 4.40 21.71 -8.67
C LEU A 560 4.75 20.68 -7.61
N GLU A 561 5.73 21.02 -6.79
CA GLU A 561 6.29 20.25 -5.68
C GLU A 561 7.51 19.36 -6.00
N PHE A 562 8.54 19.63 -5.21
CA PHE A 562 9.89 19.12 -5.25
C PHE A 562 9.89 17.71 -4.65
N PHE A 563 9.41 16.70 -5.37
CA PHE A 563 9.51 15.30 -4.94
C PHE A 563 10.16 14.44 -6.02
N GLU A 564 11.35 13.95 -5.67
CA GLU A 564 12.17 12.99 -6.40
C GLU A 564 11.37 11.73 -6.78
N THR A 565 11.02 11.61 -8.06
CA THR A 565 10.40 10.39 -8.60
C THR A 565 11.30 9.86 -9.72
N TYR A 566 11.83 8.66 -9.49
CA TYR A 566 12.84 7.99 -10.29
C TYR A 566 12.26 6.68 -10.83
N GLY A 567 11.58 6.72 -11.97
CA GLY A 567 11.45 5.56 -12.85
C GLY A 567 12.84 5.09 -13.31
N ILE A 568 13.22 3.86 -12.94
CA ILE A 568 14.56 3.31 -13.20
C ILE A 568 14.61 2.79 -14.64
N THR A 569 15.53 3.35 -15.42
CA THR A 569 16.01 2.78 -16.71
C THR A 569 17.51 2.60 -16.64
N GLU A 570 18.07 1.72 -17.46
CA GLU A 570 19.38 1.09 -17.20
C GLU A 570 20.52 2.07 -16.90
N ARG A 571 20.67 3.14 -17.69
CA ARG A 571 21.64 4.20 -17.39
C ARG A 571 21.14 5.24 -16.39
N ARG A 572 19.84 5.58 -16.41
CA ARG A 572 19.21 6.50 -15.43
C ARG A 572 19.30 5.97 -14.00
N LYS A 573 19.40 4.65 -13.83
CA LYS A 573 19.64 3.96 -12.55
C LYS A 573 20.84 4.53 -11.79
N TYR A 574 21.85 5.01 -12.51
CA TYR A 574 23.09 5.53 -11.93
C TYR A 574 23.13 7.06 -11.83
N ASP A 575 21.97 7.73 -11.92
CA ASP A 575 21.83 9.18 -11.79
C ASP A 575 22.80 9.92 -12.73
N LYS A 576 23.51 10.94 -12.25
CA LYS A 576 24.46 11.75 -13.04
C LYS A 576 25.64 10.99 -13.65
N LEU A 577 25.91 9.76 -13.20
CA LEU A 577 26.93 8.91 -13.82
C LEU A 577 26.43 8.30 -15.14
N GLY A 578 25.12 8.12 -15.28
CA GLY A 578 24.51 7.62 -16.51
C GLY A 578 24.22 8.72 -17.52
N TRP A 579 23.54 9.78 -17.07
CA TRP A 579 23.18 10.96 -17.87
C TRP A 579 23.23 12.21 -16.99
N ASN A 580 23.78 13.32 -17.48
CA ASN A 580 23.74 14.59 -16.76
C ASN A 580 22.30 15.14 -16.65
N ILE A 581 21.51 14.96 -17.72
CA ILE A 581 20.11 15.38 -17.80
C ILE A 581 19.24 14.19 -18.23
N CYS A 582 18.02 14.08 -17.69
CA CYS A 582 17.06 13.07 -18.12
C CYS A 582 16.49 13.44 -19.49
N TYR A 583 16.67 12.56 -20.49
CA TYR A 583 16.11 12.68 -21.83
C TYR A 583 15.04 11.63 -22.06
N ASP A 584 13.95 11.99 -22.72
CA ASP A 584 12.91 11.03 -23.08
C ASP A 584 13.20 10.49 -24.48
N PHE A 585 13.45 9.19 -24.61
CA PHE A 585 13.56 8.51 -25.92
C PHE A 585 12.33 7.65 -26.14
N ASN A 586 11.61 7.91 -27.22
CA ASN A 586 10.34 7.28 -27.52
C ASN A 586 10.50 6.17 -28.55
N GLU A 587 9.48 5.31 -28.65
CA GLU A 587 9.40 4.27 -29.68
C GLU A 587 9.37 4.85 -31.09
N SER A 588 8.82 6.05 -31.26
CA SER A 588 8.86 6.77 -32.52
C SER A 588 10.29 7.03 -33.02
N ASP A 589 11.24 7.23 -32.10
CA ASP A 589 12.65 7.44 -32.50
C ASP A 589 13.25 6.14 -33.04
N PHE A 590 12.93 5.01 -32.42
CA PHE A 590 13.32 3.69 -32.88
C PHE A 590 12.73 3.37 -34.26
N ASP A 591 11.43 3.62 -34.45
CA ASP A 591 10.74 3.37 -35.73
C ASP A 591 11.34 4.20 -36.88
N VAL A 592 11.63 5.48 -36.65
CA VAL A 592 12.28 6.33 -37.66
C VAL A 592 13.70 5.85 -37.95
N CYS A 593 14.46 5.42 -36.94
CA CYS A 593 15.80 4.86 -37.15
C CYS A 593 15.76 3.53 -37.92
N LEU A 594 14.74 2.71 -37.70
CA LEU A 594 14.50 1.47 -38.46
C LEU A 594 14.19 1.78 -39.94
N GLU A 595 13.42 2.83 -40.21
CA GLU A 595 13.14 3.29 -41.57
C GLU A 595 14.38 3.88 -42.26
N ILE A 596 15.23 4.59 -41.52
CA ILE A 596 16.53 5.06 -42.01
C ILE A 596 17.41 3.86 -42.39
N LEU A 597 17.54 2.84 -41.53
CA LEU A 597 18.29 1.62 -41.84
C LEU A 597 17.76 0.94 -43.10
N THR A 598 16.44 0.75 -43.19
CA THR A 598 15.77 0.13 -44.34
C THR A 598 16.07 0.90 -45.63
N THR A 599 15.93 2.23 -45.61
CA THR A 599 16.12 3.08 -46.78
C THR A 599 17.56 3.07 -47.27
N TYR A 600 18.54 3.18 -46.37
CA TYR A 600 19.95 3.21 -46.75
C TYR A 600 20.46 1.83 -47.20
N LEU A 601 20.05 0.75 -46.55
CA LEU A 601 20.48 -0.60 -46.93
C LEU A 601 19.83 -1.07 -48.23
N ASN A 602 18.58 -0.68 -48.52
CA ASN A 602 17.98 -0.91 -49.83
C ASN A 602 18.75 -0.18 -50.95
N LYS A 603 19.13 1.07 -50.74
CA LYS A 603 19.97 1.82 -51.70
C LYS A 603 21.35 1.18 -51.92
N VAL A 604 21.94 0.60 -50.87
CA VAL A 604 23.22 -0.13 -50.98
C VAL A 604 23.06 -1.44 -51.74
N ASN A 605 21.92 -2.11 -51.59
CA ASN A 605 21.63 -3.33 -52.36
C ASN A 605 21.46 -3.02 -53.86
N GLU A 606 20.90 -1.85 -54.19
CA GLU A 606 20.75 -1.36 -55.57
C GLU A 606 22.07 -0.84 -56.16
N ALA A 607 22.92 -0.22 -55.34
CA ALA A 607 24.21 0.35 -55.75
C ALA A 607 25.36 -0.42 -55.08
N THR A 608 26.01 -1.35 -55.80
CA THR A 608 27.12 -2.21 -55.32
C THR A 608 28.15 -1.45 -54.46
N GLY A 609 27.94 -1.40 -53.16
CA GLY A 609 28.63 -0.47 -52.27
C GLY A 609 28.73 -0.98 -50.84
N LYS A 610 29.67 -0.40 -50.10
CA LYS A 610 29.84 -0.66 -48.66
C LYS A 610 28.75 0.07 -47.87
N VAL A 611 28.41 -0.45 -46.69
CA VAL A 611 27.48 0.20 -45.76
C VAL A 611 28.01 1.60 -45.40
N PRO A 612 27.22 2.68 -45.55
CA PRO A 612 27.68 4.05 -45.29
C PRO A 612 27.63 4.35 -43.78
N TRP A 613 28.57 3.77 -43.02
CA TRP A 613 28.61 3.88 -41.56
C TRP A 613 28.60 5.31 -41.05
N ASN A 614 29.39 6.21 -41.64
CA ASN A 614 29.43 7.61 -41.21
C ASN A 614 28.06 8.30 -41.32
N SER A 615 27.30 8.01 -42.38
CA SER A 615 25.95 8.56 -42.56
C SER A 615 24.96 7.95 -41.57
N LEU A 616 25.00 6.64 -41.37
CA LEU A 616 24.12 5.95 -40.42
C LEU A 616 24.38 6.39 -38.97
N LYS A 617 25.65 6.42 -38.55
CA LYS A 617 26.05 6.89 -37.21
C LYS A 617 25.63 8.33 -36.96
N TYR A 618 25.79 9.21 -37.95
CA TYR A 618 25.38 10.60 -37.84
C TYR A 618 23.85 10.74 -37.78
N LEU A 619 23.11 10.09 -38.67
CA LEU A 619 21.64 10.20 -38.68
C LEU A 619 21.02 9.62 -37.41
N ILE A 620 21.46 8.45 -36.96
CA ILE A 620 20.90 7.79 -35.79
C ILE A 620 21.40 8.45 -34.50
N GLY A 621 22.71 8.64 -34.33
CA GLY A 621 23.31 9.12 -33.09
C GLY A 621 23.26 10.63 -32.88
N GLU A 622 23.45 11.45 -33.92
CA GLU A 622 23.52 12.92 -33.81
C GLU A 622 22.19 13.59 -34.12
N VAL A 623 21.45 13.11 -35.11
CA VAL A 623 20.22 13.75 -35.58
C VAL A 623 19.00 13.22 -34.83
N MET A 624 18.79 11.91 -34.81
CA MET A 624 17.59 11.31 -34.20
C MET A 624 17.70 11.29 -32.67
N TYR A 625 18.59 10.46 -32.11
CA TYR A 625 18.76 10.39 -30.66
C TYR A 625 19.47 11.65 -30.12
N GLY A 626 20.54 12.10 -30.78
CA GLY A 626 21.27 13.31 -30.41
C GLY A 626 20.46 14.60 -30.51
N GLY A 627 19.40 14.63 -31.34
CA GLY A 627 18.46 15.77 -31.40
C GLY A 627 17.64 15.96 -30.12
N ARG A 628 17.51 14.93 -29.28
CA ARG A 628 16.86 15.02 -27.97
C ARG A 628 17.83 15.38 -26.83
N VAL A 629 19.12 15.19 -27.06
CA VAL A 629 20.17 15.38 -26.06
C VAL A 629 20.67 16.83 -26.12
N ILE A 630 20.47 17.55 -25.01
CA ILE A 630 20.77 18.99 -24.91
C ILE A 630 22.20 19.23 -24.40
N ASP A 631 22.73 18.34 -23.57
CA ASP A 631 24.07 18.48 -22.97
C ASP A 631 25.15 17.92 -23.90
N ASP A 632 26.25 18.65 -24.04
CA ASP A 632 27.33 18.29 -24.98
C ASP A 632 28.10 17.03 -24.55
N PHE A 633 28.23 16.77 -23.24
CA PHE A 633 28.89 15.56 -22.75
C PHE A 633 28.00 14.33 -22.94
N ASP A 634 26.71 14.46 -22.68
CA ASP A 634 25.72 13.42 -22.95
C ASP A 634 25.61 13.14 -24.47
N ARG A 635 25.75 14.16 -25.31
CA ARG A 635 25.78 13.99 -26.78
C ARG A 635 27.04 13.27 -27.26
N ARG A 636 28.17 13.49 -26.58
CA ARG A 636 29.39 12.71 -26.83
C ARG A 636 29.17 11.23 -26.51
N ILE A 637 28.41 10.91 -25.47
CA ILE A 637 28.06 9.53 -25.11
C ILE A 637 27.25 8.85 -26.22
N THR A 638 26.21 9.50 -26.75
CA THR A 638 25.42 8.92 -27.86
C THR A 638 26.28 8.67 -29.11
N ARG A 639 27.21 9.58 -29.40
CA ARG A 639 28.18 9.40 -30.49
C ARG A 639 29.09 8.18 -30.26
N ILE A 640 29.66 8.04 -29.07
CA ILE A 640 30.53 6.91 -28.74
C ILE A 640 29.78 5.58 -28.87
N TYR A 641 28.52 5.51 -28.43
CA TYR A 641 27.70 4.31 -28.64
C TYR A 641 27.56 3.94 -30.12
N MET A 642 27.34 4.92 -31.00
CA MET A 642 27.29 4.65 -32.43
C MET A 642 28.63 4.16 -32.97
N ASP A 643 29.74 4.66 -32.44
CA ASP A 643 31.07 4.23 -32.84
C ASP A 643 31.40 2.80 -32.40
N GLU A 644 31.01 2.41 -31.20
CA GLU A 644 31.21 1.08 -30.62
C GLU A 644 30.23 0.03 -31.17
N TYR A 645 29.00 0.41 -31.52
CA TYR A 645 27.95 -0.55 -31.92
C TYR A 645 27.77 -0.69 -33.42
N MET A 646 28.25 0.26 -34.25
CA MET A 646 28.06 0.21 -35.70
C MET A 646 29.39 0.26 -36.45
N GLY A 647 29.68 -0.78 -37.23
CA GLY A 647 30.85 -0.82 -38.10
C GLY A 647 31.02 -2.16 -38.81
N ASP A 648 32.01 -2.22 -39.70
CA ASP A 648 32.34 -3.45 -40.44
C ASP A 648 32.76 -4.60 -39.50
N PHE A 649 33.26 -4.29 -38.30
CA PHE A 649 33.67 -5.27 -37.28
C PHE A 649 32.50 -6.16 -36.80
N LEU A 650 31.24 -5.75 -36.98
CA LEU A 650 30.08 -6.56 -36.61
C LEU A 650 30.01 -7.89 -37.38
N PHE A 651 30.63 -7.93 -38.56
CA PHE A 651 30.60 -9.07 -39.48
C PHE A 651 31.96 -9.78 -39.57
N ASP A 652 32.88 -9.51 -38.63
CA ASP A 652 34.17 -10.19 -38.58
C ASP A 652 34.00 -11.61 -38.02
N THR A 653 34.36 -12.61 -38.83
CA THR A 653 34.29 -14.03 -38.44
C THR A 653 35.47 -14.47 -37.59
N PHE A 654 36.59 -13.74 -37.61
CA PHE A 654 37.78 -14.06 -36.81
C PHE A 654 37.74 -13.44 -35.41
N ASN A 655 37.04 -12.33 -35.25
CA ASN A 655 36.83 -11.67 -33.97
C ASN A 655 35.35 -11.28 -33.82
N PRO A 656 34.49 -12.21 -33.35
CA PRO A 656 33.07 -11.95 -33.18
C PRO A 656 32.81 -10.74 -32.29
N PHE A 657 31.83 -9.92 -32.67
CA PHE A 657 31.46 -8.76 -31.88
C PHE A 657 30.59 -9.17 -30.68
N HIS A 658 30.96 -8.66 -29.51
CA HIS A 658 30.19 -8.77 -28.28
C HIS A 658 29.89 -7.36 -27.78
N PHE A 659 28.63 -7.08 -27.45
CA PHE A 659 28.26 -5.84 -26.75
C PHE A 659 28.91 -5.77 -25.36
N TYR A 660 29.01 -6.93 -24.70
CA TYR A 660 29.72 -7.12 -23.44
C TYR A 660 29.96 -8.61 -23.21
N HIS A 661 31.15 -8.98 -22.71
CA HIS A 661 31.51 -10.36 -22.39
C HIS A 661 32.30 -10.42 -21.07
N ASP A 662 31.86 -11.28 -20.15
CA ASP A 662 32.62 -11.69 -18.97
C ASP A 662 32.50 -13.20 -18.70
N GLU A 663 33.12 -13.71 -17.63
CA GLU A 663 33.10 -15.14 -17.28
C GLU A 663 31.68 -15.72 -17.05
N ASN A 664 30.67 -14.87 -16.80
CA ASN A 664 29.32 -15.29 -16.43
C ASN A 664 28.26 -14.93 -17.48
N VAL A 665 28.48 -13.89 -18.27
CA VAL A 665 27.49 -13.33 -19.18
C VAL A 665 28.12 -12.93 -20.51
N ASP A 666 27.44 -13.29 -21.59
CA ASP A 666 27.80 -12.91 -22.95
C ASP A 666 26.62 -12.25 -23.67
N TYR A 667 26.80 -10.99 -24.10
CA TYR A 667 25.86 -10.25 -24.93
C TYR A 667 26.40 -10.18 -26.35
N TYR A 668 25.86 -11.02 -27.22
CA TYR A 668 26.28 -11.11 -28.61
C TYR A 668 25.07 -11.02 -29.56
N ILE A 669 25.38 -10.77 -30.83
CA ILE A 669 24.40 -10.68 -31.91
C ILE A 669 23.94 -12.10 -32.28
N PRO A 670 22.63 -12.34 -32.47
CA PRO A 670 22.14 -13.62 -32.99
C PRO A 670 22.81 -14.03 -34.30
N GLU A 671 22.97 -15.34 -34.52
CA GLU A 671 23.56 -15.90 -35.74
C GLU A 671 22.76 -15.52 -37.01
N GLU A 672 23.39 -15.53 -38.18
CA GLU A 672 22.76 -15.10 -39.45
C GLU A 672 21.57 -15.98 -39.89
N ASP A 673 21.45 -17.19 -39.34
CA ASP A 673 20.35 -18.13 -39.57
C ASP A 673 19.06 -17.78 -38.80
N VAL A 674 19.14 -16.83 -37.86
CA VAL A 674 18.00 -16.31 -37.09
C VAL A 674 17.18 -15.36 -37.96
N VAL A 675 16.14 -15.91 -38.59
CA VAL A 675 15.25 -15.15 -39.51
C VAL A 675 13.89 -14.85 -38.88
N LEU A 676 13.36 -15.74 -38.04
CA LEU A 676 12.05 -15.55 -37.43
C LEU A 676 12.14 -14.69 -36.17
N LYS A 677 11.14 -13.83 -35.98
CA LYS A 677 10.97 -13.04 -34.75
C LYS A 677 11.01 -13.91 -33.48
N GLU A 678 10.42 -15.10 -33.53
CA GLU A 678 10.36 -16.03 -32.40
C GLU A 678 11.76 -16.47 -31.96
N ASP A 679 12.69 -16.64 -32.90
CA ASP A 679 14.07 -17.02 -32.61
C ASP A 679 14.85 -15.86 -31.97
N PHE A 680 14.62 -14.62 -32.41
CA PHE A 680 15.15 -13.42 -31.74
C PHE A 680 14.65 -13.31 -30.29
N ILE A 681 13.36 -13.57 -30.08
CA ILE A 681 12.75 -13.55 -28.74
C ILE A 681 13.35 -14.67 -27.87
N ALA A 682 13.51 -15.88 -28.40
CA ALA A 682 14.12 -17.00 -27.70
C ALA A 682 15.60 -16.73 -27.34
N HIS A 683 16.33 -16.00 -28.18
CA HIS A 683 17.68 -15.52 -27.87
C HIS A 683 17.68 -14.52 -26.71
N ILE A 684 16.80 -13.51 -26.75
CA ILE A 684 16.64 -12.52 -25.68
C ILE A 684 16.27 -13.21 -24.36
N ASP A 685 15.48 -14.28 -24.40
CA ASP A 685 15.08 -15.04 -23.22
C ASP A 685 16.22 -15.76 -22.51
N LYS A 686 17.37 -15.97 -23.15
CA LYS A 686 18.58 -16.52 -22.52
C LYS A 686 19.35 -15.47 -21.70
N LEU A 687 19.13 -14.17 -21.95
CA LEU A 687 19.83 -13.10 -21.26
C LEU A 687 19.48 -13.06 -19.75
N PRO A 688 20.40 -12.59 -18.89
CA PRO A 688 20.12 -12.45 -17.47
C PRO A 688 19.16 -11.29 -17.19
N LEU A 689 18.35 -11.44 -16.14
CA LEU A 689 17.41 -10.42 -15.66
C LEU A 689 18.09 -9.25 -14.94
N VAL A 690 19.25 -9.49 -14.32
CA VAL A 690 20.02 -8.49 -13.58
C VAL A 690 21.30 -8.17 -14.35
N ASN A 691 21.55 -6.87 -14.57
CA ASN A 691 22.67 -6.39 -15.38
C ASN A 691 23.66 -5.61 -14.50
N LYS A 692 24.96 -5.81 -14.74
CA LYS A 692 26.04 -5.01 -14.14
C LYS A 692 26.16 -3.66 -14.84
N PRO A 693 26.69 -2.60 -14.18
CA PRO A 693 26.93 -1.31 -14.83
C PRO A 693 27.83 -1.41 -16.08
N ASP A 694 28.73 -2.39 -16.10
CA ASP A 694 29.70 -2.62 -17.17
C ASP A 694 29.03 -2.92 -18.52
N VAL A 695 27.87 -3.58 -18.50
CA VAL A 695 27.05 -3.86 -19.69
C VAL A 695 26.62 -2.56 -20.39
N PHE A 696 26.55 -1.45 -19.64
CA PHE A 696 26.20 -0.12 -20.15
C PHE A 696 27.43 0.76 -20.36
N GLY A 697 28.65 0.22 -20.33
CA GLY A 697 29.89 0.99 -20.44
C GLY A 697 30.13 1.92 -19.25
N LEU A 698 29.57 1.62 -18.08
CA LEU A 698 29.81 2.34 -16.83
C LEU A 698 30.77 1.54 -15.95
N HIS A 699 31.59 2.24 -15.17
CA HIS A 699 32.51 1.59 -14.24
C HIS A 699 31.74 0.85 -13.11
N PRO A 700 32.21 -0.32 -12.60
CA PRO A 700 31.49 -1.11 -11.58
C PRO A 700 31.12 -0.31 -10.32
N ASN A 701 31.96 0.65 -9.95
CA ASN A 701 31.72 1.56 -8.81
C ASN A 701 30.40 2.35 -8.88
N ALA A 702 29.79 2.49 -10.07
CA ALA A 702 28.47 3.11 -10.20
C ALA A 702 27.41 2.35 -9.37
N GLU A 703 27.57 1.03 -9.23
CA GLU A 703 26.70 0.18 -8.42
C GLU A 703 26.75 0.55 -6.92
N ILE A 704 27.93 0.94 -6.42
CA ILE A 704 28.11 1.37 -5.02
C ILE A 704 27.28 2.62 -4.75
N GLY A 705 27.33 3.60 -5.65
CA GLY A 705 26.53 4.83 -5.56
C GLY A 705 25.03 4.53 -5.59
N TYR A 706 24.61 3.69 -6.53
CA TYR A 706 23.22 3.25 -6.65
C TYR A 706 22.69 2.58 -5.37
N TYR A 707 23.37 1.56 -4.85
CA TYR A 707 22.90 0.88 -3.63
C TYR A 707 22.98 1.74 -2.38
N THR A 708 23.94 2.66 -2.31
CA THR A 708 23.99 3.65 -1.23
C THR A 708 22.77 4.56 -1.25
N GLN A 709 22.37 5.05 -2.43
CA GLN A 709 21.19 5.89 -2.59
C GLN A 709 19.90 5.11 -2.34
N ALA A 710 19.79 3.88 -2.84
CA ALA A 710 18.65 3.00 -2.60
C ALA A 710 18.46 2.73 -1.10
N THR A 711 19.55 2.46 -0.37
CA THR A 711 19.52 2.28 1.09
C THR A 711 19.08 3.54 1.82
N ARG A 712 19.56 4.71 1.42
CA ARG A 712 19.14 6.00 2.00
C ARG A 712 17.66 6.27 1.76
N SER A 713 17.16 5.96 0.56
CA SER A 713 15.74 6.07 0.23
C SER A 713 14.88 5.15 1.10
N ILE A 714 15.30 3.88 1.27
CA ILE A 714 14.64 2.95 2.19
C ILE A 714 14.61 3.51 3.61
N TRP A 715 15.72 4.04 4.13
CA TRP A 715 15.74 4.65 5.46
C TRP A 715 14.83 5.87 5.56
N SER A 716 14.78 6.75 4.55
CA SER A 716 13.88 7.90 4.53
C SER A 716 12.42 7.47 4.66
N HIS A 717 11.98 6.52 3.82
CA HIS A 717 10.63 5.99 3.90
C HIS A 717 10.36 5.24 5.21
N LEU A 718 11.35 4.52 5.75
CA LEU A 718 11.23 3.88 7.07
C LEU A 718 11.07 4.91 8.20
N ILE A 719 11.68 6.10 8.09
CA ILE A 719 11.46 7.20 9.05
C ILE A 719 10.02 7.70 8.96
N GLU A 720 9.49 7.88 7.75
CA GLU A 720 8.10 8.30 7.52
C GLU A 720 7.07 7.26 8.01
N LEU A 721 7.46 5.98 8.05
CA LEU A 721 6.65 4.88 8.59
C LEU A 721 6.71 4.78 10.12
N GLN A 722 7.70 5.36 10.78
CA GLN A 722 7.72 5.38 12.25
C GLN A 722 6.65 6.34 12.77
N PRO A 723 5.98 6.00 13.89
CA PRO A 723 5.08 6.94 14.53
C PRO A 723 5.86 8.22 14.83
N GLN A 724 5.37 9.36 14.33
CA GLN A 724 5.87 10.67 14.70
C GLN A 724 5.52 10.88 16.17
N THR A 725 6.34 10.35 17.07
CA THR A 725 6.35 10.78 18.47
C THR A 725 6.88 12.20 18.44
N GLY A 726 5.97 13.16 18.29
CA GLY A 726 6.27 14.56 18.50
C GLY A 726 6.85 14.71 19.90
N ASN A 727 8.07 15.22 19.97
CA ASN A 727 8.48 16.00 21.12
C ASN A 727 7.81 17.37 21.04
#